data_AF-A0A484BN73-F1
#
_entry.id   AF-A0A484BN73-F1
#
_cell.length_a   1.000
_cell.length_b   1.000
_cell.length_c   1.000
_cell.angle_alpha   90.00
_cell.angle_beta   90.00
_cell.angle_gamma   90.00
#
_symmetry.space_group_name_H-M   'P 1'
#
loop_
_entity.id
_entity.type
_entity.pdbx_description
1 polymer ?
#
loop_
_entity_poly.entity_id
_entity_poly.type
_entity_poly.pdbx_seq_one_letter_code
_entity_poly.pdbx_strand_id
1 'polypeptide(L)'
;MTFELQNIRTELDESISSGKSNQEAKNATERSIEDILQRLNCEISANNELRAAKSSLEAQLSLTKKELAEVQTECNRLERELQLAECRGNLAESSLASQASPYETAPGSLTELHAIEDQLRADLVAAKDAESAQKTRADQLQELVSKLERMLERFNEQSLSPMKGHSGGAGNSAVGDMLERQNEKLEDKLAAVREQMIVERQAARTANLSLWKVEKQLEEALAEKKLLARRMELTEERVKKAQNERDEAQRKQKSTQDEFRQRDARIDELKAELAASKRDVLKEHRMWEKAEEERMKCKSEIIEHLANIHRLEQQVREVRQKLNQSQQRCDGLGLEQKRLQRELQEERERNAAVGENTQALQAELKQLTDNFQRLKYACSITDNQLTEVENMLEAEQKRNKTQQAQLDACHVKLRERNDQVTQLRKDLNVQESEKRQAEQHAKILGVELEELKENLKQLQMKLISQQSQLVEQTNALFGAQERADQLDVQSASCQAQNADYERELLCLKEENARILSELFHSKEEVLHLHDEVKNLQAVQTGLHTEIDELQNALTEKEQFYVQRDIKAMATLAQHKKLIDYLQLKVEDLSAKKKKTLADKIFGSNSNTKENISPNDVESSILYRALKEELRREQKHSKMLQEQLDQLNGTATLRSPRKSTVVNGAADEPKLRPASIATVPRSPRKQPATIKRSASQTETKANSKSPEKQESKGEVTHHRFELALQESKVDAANCVACEQPIIAGSPYWRCKECKDVSHRKCRANVTSSCGSSVVSSCDEVSEARPESSCSSSLDTMESESNCTDEYKGTLAYNGSQNSHNSEVIEINCAFEIVEQKILLFGCNSGLFTYNVDTQRLLHIAGIESVSCVSVSTRLAKAMMVGANGEKLYQCDYRQLESRCQSTIPCNKPVLETSVIELPFANRSVSEKWKLVQISNESENALDSVAIAATSTRIVILKYDHKLHKFKPVRALDTATPVTSIFYTRHSAIVSSDKFYEIDLDNYAAEEFVDLADKTLQHTSNCQPFVAVRISRQEFLLCFAECGIFVDEFGCRSRPYDLSWVYAPTGFLYREPFLYVAHYQYVQIMRIHRSYSKEMANAEGGDSSEIQRAYLPHYMPTLLTSSGERNIYTLSIDKQAGYQQVYHLDALRAFKKKLNVSMETISSVATSITLGSAMTTDSL
;
A
#
# COMPACT_ATOMS: atom_id res chain seq x y z
N MET A 1 71.69 54.26 -43.46
CA MET A 1 70.77 53.32 -44.14
C MET A 1 70.14 52.29 -43.19
N THR A 2 70.92 51.46 -42.48
CA THR A 2 70.36 50.35 -41.67
C THR A 2 69.44 50.82 -40.53
N PHE A 3 69.82 51.88 -39.81
CA PHE A 3 68.99 52.44 -38.72
C PHE A 3 67.70 53.10 -39.24
N GLU A 4 67.76 53.85 -40.34
CA GLU A 4 66.58 54.52 -40.93
C GLU A 4 65.55 53.49 -41.42
N LEU A 5 66.00 52.41 -42.06
CA LEU A 5 65.14 51.30 -42.47
C LEU A 5 64.51 50.53 -41.29
N GLN A 6 65.04 50.67 -40.09
CA GLN A 6 64.48 50.08 -38.87
C GLN A 6 63.42 51.01 -38.27
N ASN A 7 63.72 52.32 -38.15
CA ASN A 7 62.76 53.32 -37.67
C ASN A 7 61.51 53.44 -38.55
N ILE A 8 61.67 53.49 -39.88
CA ILE A 8 60.56 53.55 -40.84
C ILE A 8 59.65 52.30 -40.71
N ARG A 9 60.21 51.16 -40.29
CA ARG A 9 59.45 49.92 -40.10
C ARG A 9 58.64 49.95 -38.80
N THR A 10 59.22 50.44 -37.70
CA THR A 10 58.48 50.65 -36.44
C THR A 10 57.39 51.71 -36.58
N GLU A 11 57.64 52.82 -37.28
CA GLU A 11 56.62 53.84 -37.56
C GLU A 11 55.45 53.30 -38.39
N LEU A 12 55.73 52.39 -39.34
CA LEU A 12 54.70 51.73 -40.14
C LEU A 12 53.89 50.73 -39.30
N ASP A 13 54.54 49.91 -38.47
CA ASP A 13 53.86 48.94 -37.60
C ASP A 13 53.01 49.64 -36.51
N GLU A 14 53.48 50.76 -35.95
CA GLU A 14 52.71 51.61 -35.02
C GLU A 14 51.51 52.30 -35.71
N SER A 15 51.68 52.73 -36.96
CA SER A 15 50.58 53.26 -37.79
C SER A 15 49.52 52.21 -38.10
N ILE A 16 49.94 50.97 -38.39
CA ILE A 16 49.02 49.84 -38.63
C ILE A 16 48.32 49.43 -37.31
N SER A 17 49.03 49.44 -36.19
CA SER A 17 48.48 49.14 -34.85
C SER A 17 47.40 50.15 -34.44
N SER A 18 47.71 51.45 -34.52
CA SER A 18 46.77 52.53 -34.19
C SER A 18 45.58 52.61 -35.16
N GLY A 19 45.77 52.25 -36.43
CA GLY A 19 44.69 52.09 -37.41
C GLY A 19 43.69 50.98 -37.02
N LYS A 20 44.21 49.80 -36.64
CA LYS A 20 43.37 48.66 -36.18
C LYS A 20 42.58 49.02 -34.92
N SER A 21 43.24 49.58 -33.90
CA SER A 21 42.57 49.96 -32.65
C SER A 21 41.45 50.99 -32.84
N ASN A 22 41.60 51.95 -33.76
CA ASN A 22 40.52 52.89 -34.10
C ASN A 22 39.34 52.21 -34.83
N GLN A 23 39.61 51.20 -35.67
CA GLN A 23 38.54 50.45 -36.34
C GLN A 23 37.82 49.51 -35.37
N GLU A 24 38.54 48.87 -34.45
CA GLU A 24 37.97 48.06 -33.36
C GLU A 24 37.05 48.89 -32.46
N ALA A 25 37.46 50.12 -32.12
CA ALA A 25 36.63 51.07 -31.36
C ALA A 25 35.33 51.45 -32.10
N LYS A 26 35.40 51.71 -33.42
CA LYS A 26 34.21 51.97 -34.25
C LYS A 26 33.27 50.76 -34.29
N ASN A 27 33.81 49.58 -34.61
CA ASN A 27 33.06 48.33 -34.65
C ASN A 27 32.38 48.04 -33.31
N ALA A 28 33.00 48.39 -32.18
CA ALA A 28 32.40 48.28 -30.85
C ALA A 28 31.25 49.28 -30.62
N THR A 29 31.37 50.53 -31.08
CA THR A 29 30.27 51.51 -31.02
C THR A 29 29.10 51.16 -31.95
N GLU A 30 29.38 50.61 -33.13
CA GLU A 30 28.35 50.17 -34.08
C GLU A 30 27.55 48.99 -33.50
N ARG A 31 28.22 47.96 -32.98
CA ARG A 31 27.57 46.86 -32.22
C ARG A 31 26.74 47.38 -31.04
N SER A 32 27.24 48.35 -30.28
CA SER A 32 26.50 48.91 -29.15
C SER A 32 25.23 49.68 -29.56
N ILE A 33 25.15 50.19 -30.79
CA ILE A 33 23.94 50.82 -31.34
C ILE A 33 22.99 49.74 -31.88
N GLU A 34 23.54 48.72 -32.54
CA GLU A 34 22.81 47.55 -33.03
C GLU A 34 22.13 46.78 -31.89
N ASP A 35 22.83 46.54 -30.77
CA ASP A 35 22.31 46.00 -29.51
C ASP A 35 21.10 46.80 -28.98
N ILE A 36 21.15 48.13 -29.05
CA ILE A 36 20.08 49.01 -28.54
C ILE A 36 18.85 48.95 -29.46
N LEU A 37 19.06 48.96 -30.78
CA LEU A 37 17.98 48.81 -31.76
C LEU A 37 17.33 47.42 -31.70
N GLN A 38 18.13 46.37 -31.48
CA GLN A 38 17.64 45.01 -31.30
C GLN A 38 16.77 44.88 -30.04
N ARG A 39 17.20 45.46 -28.91
CA ARG A 39 16.38 45.52 -27.67
C ARG A 39 15.04 46.23 -27.89
N LEU A 40 15.04 47.39 -28.54
CA LEU A 40 13.81 48.14 -28.86
C LEU A 40 12.86 47.33 -29.76
N ASN A 41 13.37 46.62 -30.75
CA ASN A 41 12.54 45.74 -31.59
C ASN A 41 11.97 44.55 -30.80
N CYS A 42 12.75 43.94 -29.89
CA CYS A 42 12.26 42.88 -29.01
C CYS A 42 11.14 43.38 -28.06
N GLU A 43 11.29 44.57 -27.47
CA GLU A 43 10.24 45.18 -26.64
C GLU A 43 8.95 45.45 -27.43
N ILE A 44 9.07 45.87 -28.69
CA ILE A 44 7.92 46.08 -29.60
C ILE A 44 7.26 44.75 -29.97
N SER A 45 8.03 43.70 -30.27
CA SER A 45 7.49 42.37 -30.58
C SER A 45 6.72 41.80 -29.39
N ALA A 46 7.32 41.78 -28.20
CA ALA A 46 6.68 41.32 -26.98
C ALA A 46 5.39 42.10 -26.65
N ASN A 47 5.34 43.41 -26.93
CA ASN A 47 4.10 44.21 -26.76
C ASN A 47 3.00 43.81 -27.76
N ASN A 48 3.37 43.43 -28.98
CA ASN A 48 2.42 42.97 -30.00
C ASN A 48 1.95 41.53 -29.73
N GLU A 49 2.84 40.64 -29.30
CA GLU A 49 2.52 39.28 -28.86
C GLU A 49 1.56 39.29 -27.66
N LEU A 50 1.81 40.14 -26.65
CA LEU A 50 0.90 40.35 -25.53
C LEU A 50 -0.49 40.86 -25.96
N ARG A 51 -0.57 41.69 -27.00
CA ARG A 51 -1.86 42.14 -27.59
C ARG A 51 -2.56 41.01 -28.35
N ALA A 52 -1.82 40.19 -29.09
CA ALA A 52 -2.36 39.03 -29.80
C ALA A 52 -2.88 37.96 -28.82
N ALA A 53 -2.09 37.61 -27.80
CA ALA A 53 -2.49 36.71 -26.72
C ALA A 53 -3.72 37.24 -25.97
N LYS A 54 -3.75 38.54 -25.65
CA LYS A 54 -4.94 39.19 -25.06
C LYS A 54 -6.16 39.06 -25.98
N SER A 55 -6.03 39.35 -27.28
CA SER A 55 -7.14 39.24 -28.23
C SER A 55 -7.65 37.80 -28.38
N SER A 56 -6.75 36.80 -28.28
CA SER A 56 -7.11 35.38 -28.28
C SER A 56 -7.88 34.99 -27.02
N LEU A 57 -7.39 35.42 -25.85
CA LEU A 57 -8.08 35.21 -24.56
C LEU A 57 -9.45 35.92 -24.51
N GLU A 58 -9.57 37.13 -25.07
CA GLU A 58 -10.85 37.84 -25.17
C GLU A 58 -11.83 37.12 -26.12
N ALA A 59 -11.34 36.48 -27.20
CA ALA A 59 -12.16 35.65 -28.08
C ALA A 59 -12.60 34.33 -27.41
N GLN A 60 -11.69 33.61 -26.73
CA GLN A 60 -12.01 32.40 -25.96
C GLN A 60 -13.00 32.70 -24.81
N LEU A 61 -12.84 33.84 -24.13
CA LEU A 61 -13.76 34.31 -23.10
C LEU A 61 -15.13 34.74 -23.67
N SER A 62 -15.20 35.11 -24.95
CA SER A 62 -16.47 35.31 -25.65
C SER A 62 -17.12 34.00 -26.11
N LEU A 63 -16.34 33.00 -26.49
CA LEU A 63 -16.82 31.67 -26.90
C LEU A 63 -17.43 30.93 -25.69
N THR A 64 -16.67 30.81 -24.61
CA THR A 64 -17.10 30.15 -23.36
C THR A 64 -18.32 30.82 -22.72
N LYS A 65 -18.48 32.14 -22.86
CA LYS A 65 -19.72 32.84 -22.47
C LYS A 65 -20.94 32.43 -23.31
N LYS A 66 -20.74 32.15 -24.60
CA LYS A 66 -21.82 31.69 -25.50
C LYS A 66 -22.19 30.25 -25.19
N GLU A 67 -21.21 29.38 -24.97
CA GLU A 67 -21.40 27.99 -24.54
C GLU A 67 -22.13 27.92 -23.18
N LEU A 68 -21.73 28.74 -22.21
CA LEU A 68 -22.40 28.84 -20.91
C LEU A 68 -23.86 29.31 -21.04
N ALA A 69 -24.14 30.24 -21.96
CA ALA A 69 -25.51 30.68 -22.24
C ALA A 69 -26.35 29.58 -22.91
N GLU A 70 -25.75 28.81 -23.82
CA GLU A 70 -26.41 27.67 -24.49
C GLU A 70 -26.72 26.55 -23.49
N VAL A 71 -25.76 26.18 -22.63
CA VAL A 71 -25.97 25.24 -21.51
C VAL A 71 -27.03 25.75 -20.54
N GLN A 72 -27.05 27.05 -20.18
CA GLN A 72 -28.10 27.60 -19.34
C GLN A 72 -29.49 27.53 -20.01
N THR A 73 -29.59 27.76 -21.32
CA THR A 73 -30.87 27.58 -22.03
C THR A 73 -31.33 26.12 -22.07
N GLU A 74 -30.39 25.17 -22.12
CA GLU A 74 -30.67 23.73 -22.11
C GLU A 74 -31.07 23.24 -20.71
N CYS A 75 -30.41 23.69 -19.64
CA CYS A 75 -30.87 23.47 -18.26
C CYS A 75 -32.30 24.01 -18.07
N ASN A 76 -32.57 25.24 -18.52
CA ASN A 76 -33.90 25.85 -18.46
C ASN A 76 -34.94 25.11 -19.34
N ARG A 77 -34.52 24.32 -20.34
CA ARG A 77 -35.39 23.44 -21.15
C ARG A 77 -35.70 22.16 -20.38
N LEU A 78 -34.68 21.51 -19.83
CA LEU A 78 -34.79 20.26 -19.06
C LEU A 78 -35.60 20.46 -17.76
N GLU A 79 -35.46 21.60 -17.06
CA GLU A 79 -36.29 21.95 -15.90
C GLU A 79 -37.78 22.04 -16.25
N ARG A 80 -38.11 22.61 -17.43
CA ARG A 80 -39.51 22.68 -17.90
C ARG A 80 -40.04 21.32 -18.29
N GLU A 81 -39.21 20.46 -18.87
CA GLU A 81 -39.61 19.08 -19.19
C GLU A 81 -39.78 18.23 -17.92
N LEU A 82 -38.96 18.45 -16.89
CA LEU A 82 -39.15 17.86 -15.56
C LEU A 82 -40.46 18.35 -14.93
N GLN A 83 -40.74 19.66 -14.91
CA GLN A 83 -42.00 20.20 -14.40
C GLN A 83 -43.23 19.68 -15.19
N LEU A 84 -43.11 19.49 -16.50
CA LEU A 84 -44.17 18.88 -17.31
C LEU A 84 -44.33 17.38 -17.03
N ALA A 85 -43.25 16.66 -16.71
CA ALA A 85 -43.29 15.26 -16.27
C ALA A 85 -43.89 15.13 -14.86
N GLU A 86 -43.54 16.01 -13.93
CA GLU A 86 -44.14 16.11 -12.58
C GLU A 86 -45.62 16.44 -12.65
N CYS A 87 -46.03 17.44 -13.46
CA CYS A 87 -47.44 17.74 -13.70
C CYS A 87 -48.20 16.56 -14.32
N ARG A 88 -47.58 15.80 -15.23
CA ARG A 88 -48.17 14.54 -15.76
C ARG A 88 -48.26 13.44 -14.70
N GLY A 89 -47.25 13.33 -13.82
CA GLY A 89 -47.26 12.42 -12.67
C GLY A 89 -48.39 12.76 -11.71
N ASN A 90 -48.50 14.02 -11.28
CA ASN A 90 -49.55 14.53 -10.42
C ASN A 90 -50.95 14.36 -11.04
N LEU A 91 -51.10 14.55 -12.36
CA LEU A 91 -52.34 14.26 -13.08
C LEU A 91 -52.65 12.75 -13.15
N ALA A 92 -51.64 11.89 -13.27
CA ALA A 92 -51.81 10.43 -13.24
C ALA A 92 -52.16 9.92 -11.83
N GLU A 93 -51.49 10.40 -10.78
CA GLU A 93 -51.86 10.12 -9.38
C GLU A 93 -53.26 10.64 -9.05
N SER A 94 -53.60 11.86 -9.47
CA SER A 94 -54.95 12.41 -9.31
C SER A 94 -56.00 11.62 -10.11
N SER A 95 -55.65 11.08 -11.29
CA SER A 95 -56.51 10.16 -12.05
C SER A 95 -56.68 8.80 -11.36
N LEU A 96 -55.63 8.27 -10.74
CA LEU A 96 -55.66 7.05 -9.94
C LEU A 96 -56.39 7.21 -8.60
N ALA A 97 -56.45 8.44 -8.05
CA ALA A 97 -57.20 8.76 -6.84
C ALA A 97 -58.67 9.14 -7.11
N SER A 98 -59.00 9.61 -8.32
CA SER A 98 -60.37 9.96 -8.72
C SER A 98 -61.11 8.84 -9.45
N GLN A 99 -60.39 7.91 -10.07
CA GLN A 99 -60.93 6.58 -10.37
C GLN A 99 -60.87 5.73 -9.10
N ALA A 100 -61.99 5.68 -8.36
CA ALA A 100 -62.14 4.78 -7.21
C ALA A 100 -61.79 3.35 -7.64
N SER A 101 -60.65 2.86 -7.13
CA SER A 101 -60.06 1.59 -7.57
C SER A 101 -60.99 0.43 -7.20
N PRO A 102 -61.26 -0.54 -8.10
CA PRO A 102 -62.17 -1.67 -7.84
C PRO A 102 -61.64 -2.68 -6.79
N TYR A 103 -60.61 -2.28 -6.03
CA TYR A 103 -59.96 -3.02 -4.97
C TYR A 103 -60.31 -2.49 -3.56
N GLU A 104 -60.77 -1.23 -3.41
CA GLU A 104 -61.27 -0.75 -2.10
C GLU A 104 -62.57 -1.46 -1.67
N THR A 105 -63.31 -2.03 -2.62
CA THR A 105 -64.48 -2.88 -2.37
C THR A 105 -64.15 -4.30 -1.93
N ALA A 106 -62.91 -4.78 -2.08
CA ALA A 106 -62.54 -6.17 -1.80
C ALA A 106 -62.76 -6.61 -0.33
N PRO A 107 -62.49 -5.77 0.70
CA PRO A 107 -62.85 -6.10 2.08
C PRO A 107 -64.37 -6.23 2.28
N GLY A 108 -65.17 -5.44 1.55
CA GLY A 108 -66.63 -5.56 1.49
C GLY A 108 -67.06 -6.91 0.93
N SER A 109 -66.57 -7.27 -0.26
CA SER A 109 -66.87 -8.56 -0.91
C SER A 109 -66.45 -9.78 -0.06
N LEU A 110 -65.34 -9.69 0.66
CA LEU A 110 -64.89 -10.75 1.57
C LEU A 110 -65.74 -10.81 2.86
N THR A 111 -66.35 -9.69 3.27
CA THR A 111 -67.33 -9.63 4.38
C THR A 111 -68.70 -10.18 3.94
N GLU A 112 -69.14 -9.86 2.73
CA GLU A 112 -70.35 -10.43 2.11
C GLU A 112 -70.22 -11.95 1.94
N LEU A 113 -69.07 -12.45 1.49
CA LEU A 113 -68.79 -13.89 1.43
C LEU A 113 -68.77 -14.57 2.80
N HIS A 114 -68.39 -13.88 3.89
CA HIS A 114 -68.55 -14.42 5.25
C HIS A 114 -70.03 -14.55 5.63
N ALA A 115 -70.84 -13.52 5.39
CA ALA A 115 -72.28 -13.57 5.68
C ALA A 115 -73.00 -14.65 4.86
N ILE A 116 -72.58 -14.86 3.60
CA ILE A 116 -73.08 -15.95 2.74
C ILE A 116 -72.63 -17.33 3.28
N GLU A 117 -71.38 -17.47 3.73
CA GLU A 117 -70.89 -18.71 4.35
C GLU A 117 -71.68 -19.07 5.62
N ASP A 118 -71.89 -18.11 6.51
CA ASP A 118 -72.62 -18.32 7.77
C ASP A 118 -74.12 -18.64 7.52
N GLN A 119 -74.75 -17.98 6.54
CA GLN A 119 -76.10 -18.31 6.11
C GLN A 119 -76.19 -19.73 5.53
N LEU A 120 -75.29 -20.10 4.60
CA LEU A 120 -75.25 -21.44 4.01
C LEU A 120 -74.93 -22.53 5.06
N ARG A 121 -74.17 -22.21 6.12
CA ARG A 121 -73.96 -23.10 7.27
C ARG A 121 -75.23 -23.30 8.10
N ALA A 122 -76.05 -22.27 8.28
CA ALA A 122 -77.35 -22.38 8.96
C ALA A 122 -78.35 -23.18 8.11
N ASP A 123 -78.46 -22.88 6.82
CA ASP A 123 -79.33 -23.58 5.87
C ASP A 123 -78.94 -25.07 5.74
N LEU A 124 -77.63 -25.38 5.83
CA LEU A 124 -77.11 -26.75 5.84
C LEU A 124 -77.62 -27.56 7.04
N VAL A 125 -77.64 -26.97 8.24
CA VAL A 125 -78.16 -27.64 9.44
C VAL A 125 -79.66 -27.87 9.30
N ALA A 126 -80.42 -26.85 8.90
CA ALA A 126 -81.85 -26.98 8.66
C ALA A 126 -82.19 -28.05 7.61
N ALA A 127 -81.38 -28.16 6.54
CA ALA A 127 -81.54 -29.19 5.52
C ALA A 127 -81.22 -30.61 6.04
N LYS A 128 -80.24 -30.78 6.93
CA LYS A 128 -79.92 -32.07 7.57
C LYS A 128 -81.01 -32.51 8.54
N ASP A 129 -81.51 -31.60 9.36
CA ASP A 129 -82.62 -31.87 10.27
C ASP A 129 -83.88 -32.26 9.48
N ALA A 130 -84.19 -31.53 8.39
CA ALA A 130 -85.31 -31.85 7.50
C ALA A 130 -85.16 -33.21 6.78
N GLU A 131 -83.98 -33.56 6.28
CA GLU A 131 -83.72 -34.88 5.68
C GLU A 131 -83.97 -36.00 6.69
N SER A 132 -83.38 -35.86 7.89
CA SER A 132 -83.53 -36.85 8.96
C SER A 132 -84.99 -37.02 9.38
N ALA A 133 -85.75 -35.93 9.53
CA ALA A 133 -87.14 -35.95 9.96
C ALA A 133 -88.10 -36.52 8.89
N GLN A 134 -87.77 -36.41 7.61
CA GLN A 134 -88.53 -37.05 6.52
C GLN A 134 -88.16 -38.53 6.37
N LYS A 135 -86.87 -38.85 6.49
CA LYS A 135 -86.34 -40.22 6.47
C LYS A 135 -86.92 -41.06 7.62
N THR A 136 -86.90 -40.54 8.85
CA THR A 136 -87.50 -41.21 10.02
C THR A 136 -89.00 -41.45 9.84
N ARG A 137 -89.75 -40.54 9.19
CA ARG A 137 -91.18 -40.76 8.88
C ARG A 137 -91.38 -41.83 7.81
N ALA A 138 -90.58 -41.83 6.75
CA ALA A 138 -90.61 -42.87 5.71
C ALA A 138 -90.27 -44.26 6.30
N ASP A 139 -89.28 -44.35 7.19
CA ASP A 139 -88.88 -45.59 7.87
C ASP A 139 -89.96 -46.09 8.85
N GLN A 140 -90.59 -45.19 9.62
CA GLN A 140 -91.73 -45.53 10.50
C GLN A 140 -92.94 -46.05 9.70
N LEU A 141 -93.27 -45.43 8.56
CA LEU A 141 -94.32 -45.91 7.67
C LEU A 141 -93.96 -47.24 7.02
N GLN A 142 -92.71 -47.43 6.59
CA GLN A 142 -92.20 -48.70 6.08
C GLN A 142 -92.35 -49.82 7.13
N GLU A 143 -92.09 -49.55 8.41
CA GLU A 143 -92.33 -50.50 9.51
C GLU A 143 -93.84 -50.77 9.74
N LEU A 144 -94.69 -49.74 9.61
CA LEU A 144 -96.15 -49.88 9.76
C LEU A 144 -96.78 -50.70 8.62
N VAL A 145 -96.34 -50.47 7.37
CA VAL A 145 -96.67 -51.31 6.20
C VAL A 145 -96.29 -52.76 6.48
N SER A 146 -95.05 -53.00 6.89
CA SER A 146 -94.56 -54.36 7.22
C SER A 146 -95.28 -54.99 8.41
N LYS A 147 -95.86 -54.22 9.34
CA LYS A 147 -96.72 -54.72 10.43
C LYS A 147 -98.12 -55.07 9.93
N LEU A 148 -98.72 -54.25 9.08
CA LEU A 148 -100.05 -54.48 8.49
C LEU A 148 -100.05 -55.70 7.55
N GLU A 149 -99.02 -55.84 6.71
CA GLU A 149 -98.83 -57.00 5.83
C GLU A 149 -98.82 -58.32 6.62
N ARG A 150 -98.03 -58.39 7.69
CA ARG A 150 -97.96 -59.55 8.60
C ARG A 150 -99.24 -59.79 9.44
N MET A 151 -100.14 -58.83 9.53
CA MET A 151 -101.47 -59.04 10.16
C MET A 151 -102.48 -59.54 9.14
N LEU A 152 -102.42 -59.06 7.90
CA LEU A 152 -103.23 -59.55 6.78
C LEU A 152 -102.90 -61.01 6.43
N GLU A 153 -101.62 -61.38 6.35
CA GLU A 153 -101.21 -62.79 6.18
C GLU A 153 -101.87 -63.70 7.22
N ARG A 154 -101.81 -63.32 8.51
CA ARG A 154 -102.39 -64.11 9.62
C ARG A 154 -103.91 -64.19 9.58
N PHE A 155 -104.62 -63.16 9.13
CA PHE A 155 -106.07 -63.19 8.95
C PHE A 155 -106.47 -64.08 7.75
N ASN A 156 -105.69 -64.06 6.68
CA ASN A 156 -105.90 -64.90 5.51
C ASN A 156 -105.62 -66.38 5.82
N GLU A 157 -104.56 -66.67 6.58
CA GLU A 157 -104.27 -68.01 7.13
C GLU A 157 -105.40 -68.55 8.02
N GLN A 158 -105.98 -67.71 8.89
CA GLN A 158 -107.12 -68.12 9.74
C GLN A 158 -108.40 -68.41 8.96
N SER A 159 -108.52 -67.93 7.73
CA SER A 159 -109.69 -68.13 6.87
C SER A 159 -109.70 -69.49 6.13
N LEU A 160 -108.61 -70.26 6.20
CA LEU A 160 -108.41 -71.49 5.41
C LEU A 160 -107.92 -72.69 6.25
N SER A 161 -108.84 -73.40 6.92
CA SER A 161 -108.57 -74.77 7.38
C SER A 161 -109.82 -75.68 7.33
N PRO A 162 -109.69 -77.02 7.14
CA PRO A 162 -110.76 -77.79 6.47
C PRO A 162 -111.34 -78.96 7.27
N MET A 163 -112.65 -79.24 7.09
CA MET A 163 -113.25 -80.54 7.44
C MET A 163 -114.28 -81.03 6.41
N LYS A 164 -114.56 -82.34 6.44
CA LYS A 164 -115.30 -83.07 5.40
C LYS A 164 -116.81 -83.18 5.68
N GLY A 165 -117.60 -83.19 4.60
CA GLY A 165 -118.61 -84.25 4.42
C GLY A 165 -120.11 -83.88 4.49
N HIS A 166 -120.67 -83.59 3.31
CA HIS A 166 -122.06 -83.87 2.88
C HIS A 166 -123.28 -83.18 3.55
N SER A 167 -124.18 -82.74 2.65
CA SER A 167 -125.65 -82.60 2.78
C SER A 167 -126.26 -81.73 3.89
N GLY A 168 -126.68 -80.52 3.47
CA GLY A 168 -128.01 -79.98 3.81
C GLY A 168 -128.11 -78.98 4.95
N GLY A 169 -129.01 -77.99 4.78
CA GLY A 169 -129.36 -76.99 5.79
C GLY A 169 -128.65 -75.65 5.62
N ALA A 170 -129.41 -74.56 5.57
CA ALA A 170 -128.88 -73.20 5.48
C ALA A 170 -128.70 -72.57 6.87
N GLY A 171 -127.66 -71.76 7.04
CA GLY A 171 -127.54 -70.84 8.18
C GLY A 171 -126.12 -70.67 8.74
N ASN A 172 -125.28 -69.85 8.09
CA ASN A 172 -124.11 -69.22 8.75
C ASN A 172 -123.41 -68.08 7.95
N SER A 173 -124.09 -67.37 7.03
CA SER A 173 -123.40 -66.33 6.22
C SER A 173 -122.94 -65.11 7.04
N ALA A 174 -123.60 -64.77 8.15
CA ALA A 174 -123.39 -63.54 8.91
C ALA A 174 -121.98 -63.35 9.52
N VAL A 175 -121.16 -64.41 9.61
CA VAL A 175 -119.79 -64.35 10.16
C VAL A 175 -118.75 -64.13 9.04
N GLY A 176 -118.91 -64.80 7.89
CA GLY A 176 -118.05 -64.56 6.72
C GLY A 176 -118.16 -63.11 6.23
N ASP A 177 -119.40 -62.65 6.05
CA ASP A 177 -119.79 -61.25 5.81
C ASP A 177 -119.15 -60.22 6.76
N MET A 178 -118.75 -60.63 7.96
CA MET A 178 -118.12 -59.76 8.96
C MET A 178 -116.60 -59.77 8.89
N LEU A 179 -115.99 -60.93 8.63
CA LEU A 179 -114.54 -61.09 8.45
C LEU A 179 -114.07 -60.50 7.12
N GLU A 180 -114.81 -60.71 6.03
CA GLU A 180 -114.50 -60.16 4.71
C GLU A 180 -114.51 -58.62 4.74
N ARG A 181 -115.54 -58.01 5.34
CA ARG A 181 -115.62 -56.56 5.61
C ARG A 181 -114.64 -56.05 6.68
N GLN A 182 -113.91 -56.92 7.37
CA GLN A 182 -112.77 -56.53 8.23
C GLN A 182 -111.46 -56.62 7.47
N ASN A 183 -111.30 -57.62 6.59
CA ASN A 183 -110.14 -57.79 5.72
C ASN A 183 -110.05 -56.68 4.67
N GLU A 184 -111.14 -56.37 3.98
CA GLU A 184 -111.29 -55.23 3.06
C GLU A 184 -110.85 -53.92 3.74
N LYS A 185 -111.30 -53.68 4.99
CA LYS A 185 -110.92 -52.51 5.81
C LYS A 185 -109.48 -52.55 6.37
N LEU A 186 -108.76 -53.65 6.24
CA LEU A 186 -107.33 -53.75 6.52
C LEU A 186 -106.51 -53.56 5.24
N GLU A 187 -107.00 -54.04 4.10
CA GLU A 187 -106.42 -53.84 2.78
C GLU A 187 -106.52 -52.37 2.33
N ASP A 188 -107.67 -51.71 2.53
CA ASP A 188 -107.84 -50.25 2.36
C ASP A 188 -106.81 -49.45 3.17
N LYS A 189 -106.62 -49.83 4.44
CA LYS A 189 -105.64 -49.18 5.33
C LYS A 189 -104.21 -49.45 4.89
N LEU A 190 -103.90 -50.66 4.46
CA LEU A 190 -102.58 -51.00 3.93
C LEU A 190 -102.31 -50.25 2.62
N ALA A 191 -103.31 -50.08 1.74
CA ALA A 191 -103.21 -49.27 0.53
C ALA A 191 -102.92 -47.80 0.88
N ALA A 192 -103.74 -47.18 1.73
CA ALA A 192 -103.55 -45.79 2.16
C ALA A 192 -102.18 -45.55 2.83
N VAL A 193 -101.73 -46.47 3.70
CA VAL A 193 -100.42 -46.37 4.36
C VAL A 193 -99.28 -46.61 3.36
N ARG A 194 -99.43 -47.50 2.36
CA ARG A 194 -98.44 -47.69 1.28
C ARG A 194 -98.33 -46.46 0.38
N GLU A 195 -99.45 -45.82 0.04
CA GLU A 195 -99.46 -44.55 -0.71
C GLU A 195 -98.77 -43.45 0.10
N GLN A 196 -99.10 -43.30 1.38
CA GLN A 196 -98.46 -42.35 2.29
C GLN A 196 -96.95 -42.62 2.42
N MET A 197 -96.53 -43.88 2.51
CA MET A 197 -95.13 -44.30 2.52
C MET A 197 -94.41 -43.91 1.22
N ILE A 198 -95.05 -44.07 0.05
CA ILE A 198 -94.47 -43.65 -1.24
C ILE A 198 -94.30 -42.13 -1.29
N VAL A 199 -95.29 -41.37 -0.82
CA VAL A 199 -95.24 -39.89 -0.73
C VAL A 199 -94.12 -39.43 0.21
N GLU A 200 -94.04 -39.95 1.44
CA GLU A 200 -92.99 -39.54 2.40
C GLU A 200 -91.59 -40.01 1.96
N ARG A 201 -91.48 -41.16 1.27
CA ARG A 201 -90.21 -41.62 0.67
C ARG A 201 -89.79 -40.77 -0.53
N GLN A 202 -90.74 -40.19 -1.26
CA GLN A 202 -90.47 -39.18 -2.29
C GLN A 202 -90.08 -37.84 -1.66
N ALA A 203 -90.74 -37.43 -0.57
CA ALA A 203 -90.39 -36.24 0.22
C ALA A 203 -88.97 -36.33 0.79
N ALA A 204 -88.58 -37.48 1.35
CA ALA A 204 -87.23 -37.74 1.84
C ALA A 204 -86.17 -37.66 0.71
N ARG A 205 -86.46 -38.20 -0.48
CA ARG A 205 -85.58 -38.04 -1.66
C ARG A 205 -85.43 -36.57 -2.08
N THR A 206 -86.52 -35.78 -2.05
CA THR A 206 -86.42 -34.34 -2.35
C THR A 206 -85.68 -33.56 -1.27
N ALA A 207 -85.83 -33.92 0.01
CA ALA A 207 -85.09 -33.32 1.12
C ALA A 207 -83.58 -33.60 1.02
N ASN A 208 -83.20 -34.84 0.69
CA ASN A 208 -81.82 -35.23 0.44
C ASN A 208 -81.22 -34.50 -0.79
N LEU A 209 -82.01 -34.30 -1.86
CA LEU A 209 -81.60 -33.50 -3.01
C LEU A 209 -81.42 -32.00 -2.68
N SER A 210 -82.24 -31.42 -1.79
CA SER A 210 -82.02 -30.05 -1.30
C SER A 210 -80.80 -29.95 -0.38
N LEU A 211 -80.55 -30.94 0.46
CA LEU A 211 -79.35 -31.01 1.29
C LEU A 211 -78.08 -30.98 0.43
N TRP A 212 -78.00 -31.86 -0.58
CA TRP A 212 -76.85 -31.90 -1.49
C TRP A 212 -76.62 -30.57 -2.24
N LYS A 213 -77.69 -29.83 -2.58
CA LYS A 213 -77.56 -28.50 -3.19
C LYS A 213 -76.91 -27.49 -2.25
N VAL A 214 -77.34 -27.45 -0.98
CA VAL A 214 -76.77 -26.53 0.02
C VAL A 214 -75.32 -26.91 0.35
N GLU A 215 -75.02 -28.22 0.47
CA GLU A 215 -73.64 -28.71 0.62
C GLU A 215 -72.75 -28.25 -0.53
N LYS A 216 -73.19 -28.43 -1.79
CA LYS A 216 -72.45 -27.96 -2.97
C LYS A 216 -72.28 -26.44 -3.02
N GLN A 217 -73.33 -25.67 -2.69
CA GLN A 217 -73.25 -24.20 -2.66
C GLN A 217 -72.27 -23.69 -1.59
N LEU A 218 -72.19 -24.36 -0.44
CA LEU A 218 -71.21 -24.05 0.59
C LEU A 218 -69.78 -24.40 0.15
N GLU A 219 -69.56 -25.52 -0.55
CA GLU A 219 -68.25 -25.86 -1.14
C GLU A 219 -67.81 -24.83 -2.18
N GLU A 220 -68.72 -24.39 -3.06
CA GLU A 220 -68.44 -23.37 -4.08
C GLU A 220 -68.08 -22.01 -3.44
N ALA A 221 -68.87 -21.54 -2.46
CA ALA A 221 -68.57 -20.31 -1.72
C ALA A 221 -67.24 -20.37 -0.94
N LEU A 222 -66.92 -21.51 -0.31
CA LEU A 222 -65.65 -21.73 0.39
C LEU A 222 -64.44 -21.75 -0.55
N ALA A 223 -64.61 -22.19 -1.80
CA ALA A 223 -63.57 -22.14 -2.82
C ALA A 223 -63.32 -20.71 -3.31
N GLU A 224 -64.38 -19.95 -3.60
CA GLU A 224 -64.29 -18.54 -4.00
C GLU A 224 -63.67 -17.67 -2.91
N LYS A 225 -64.08 -17.83 -1.65
CA LYS A 225 -63.49 -17.15 -0.48
C LYS A 225 -61.98 -17.35 -0.38
N LYS A 226 -61.51 -18.60 -0.54
CA LYS A 226 -60.06 -18.93 -0.52
C LYS A 226 -59.31 -18.31 -1.70
N LEU A 227 -59.91 -18.30 -2.88
CA LEU A 227 -59.32 -17.66 -4.07
C LEU A 227 -59.21 -16.14 -3.88
N LEU A 228 -60.25 -15.50 -3.35
CA LEU A 228 -60.31 -14.06 -3.11
C LEU A 228 -59.30 -13.62 -2.05
N ALA A 229 -59.24 -14.32 -0.91
CA ALA A 229 -58.28 -14.06 0.16
C ALA A 229 -56.83 -14.14 -0.34
N ARG A 230 -56.45 -15.22 -1.04
CA ARG A 230 -55.10 -15.39 -1.60
C ARG A 230 -54.76 -14.33 -2.65
N ARG A 231 -55.76 -13.85 -3.40
CA ARG A 231 -55.60 -12.75 -4.37
C ARG A 231 -55.38 -11.41 -3.68
N MET A 232 -56.00 -11.20 -2.52
CA MET A 232 -55.85 -10.02 -1.66
C MET A 232 -54.46 -9.97 -1.03
N GLU A 233 -54.00 -11.07 -0.41
CA GLU A 233 -52.63 -11.22 0.14
C GLU A 233 -51.57 -10.85 -0.91
N LEU A 234 -51.67 -11.43 -2.12
CA LEU A 234 -50.74 -11.17 -3.22
C LEU A 234 -50.81 -9.72 -3.76
N THR A 235 -51.88 -8.96 -3.49
CA THR A 235 -51.93 -7.52 -3.76
C THR A 235 -51.37 -6.69 -2.61
N GLU A 236 -51.61 -7.06 -1.36
CA GLU A 236 -51.04 -6.40 -0.18
C GLU A 236 -49.50 -6.50 -0.18
N GLU A 237 -48.93 -7.67 -0.48
CA GLU A 237 -47.48 -7.85 -0.64
C GLU A 237 -46.90 -6.91 -1.71
N ARG A 238 -47.60 -6.74 -2.84
CA ARG A 238 -47.17 -5.85 -3.94
C ARG A 238 -47.23 -4.38 -3.54
N VAL A 239 -48.32 -3.96 -2.89
CA VAL A 239 -48.47 -2.58 -2.38
C VAL A 239 -47.40 -2.28 -1.34
N LYS A 240 -47.18 -3.19 -0.38
CA LYS A 240 -46.17 -3.06 0.67
C LYS A 240 -44.74 -3.04 0.10
N LYS A 241 -44.46 -3.84 -0.94
CA LYS A 241 -43.20 -3.78 -1.67
C LYS A 241 -43.00 -2.42 -2.36
N ALA A 242 -44.00 -1.94 -3.10
CA ALA A 242 -43.94 -0.65 -3.79
C ALA A 242 -43.79 0.53 -2.81
N GLN A 243 -44.45 0.48 -1.65
CA GLN A 243 -44.27 1.45 -0.56
C GLN A 243 -42.83 1.45 -0.02
N ASN A 244 -42.25 0.28 0.27
CA ASN A 244 -40.85 0.17 0.70
C ASN A 244 -39.88 0.73 -0.34
N GLU A 245 -40.08 0.42 -1.62
CA GLU A 245 -39.27 0.90 -2.74
C GLU A 245 -39.38 2.44 -2.89
N ARG A 246 -40.59 3.00 -2.77
CA ARG A 246 -40.83 4.46 -2.78
C ARG A 246 -40.14 5.16 -1.61
N ASP A 247 -40.29 4.62 -0.40
CA ASP A 247 -39.75 5.25 0.81
C ASP A 247 -38.23 5.08 0.90
N GLU A 248 -37.64 4.07 0.24
CA GLU A 248 -36.19 3.99 0.01
C GLU A 248 -35.71 5.00 -1.05
N ALA A 249 -36.43 5.14 -2.16
CA ALA A 249 -36.12 6.15 -3.18
C ALA A 249 -36.19 7.59 -2.61
N GLN A 250 -37.21 7.89 -1.79
CA GLN A 250 -37.37 9.19 -1.12
C GLN A 250 -36.24 9.46 -0.11
N ARG A 251 -35.76 8.44 0.62
CA ARG A 251 -34.58 8.55 1.49
C ARG A 251 -33.29 8.82 0.69
N LYS A 252 -33.11 8.16 -0.46
CA LYS A 252 -31.99 8.41 -1.39
C LYS A 252 -32.03 9.83 -1.95
N GLN A 253 -33.19 10.28 -2.46
CA GLN A 253 -33.42 11.63 -2.97
C GLN A 253 -33.08 12.71 -1.92
N LYS A 254 -33.56 12.54 -0.68
CA LYS A 254 -33.26 13.49 0.41
C LYS A 254 -31.76 13.52 0.75
N SER A 255 -31.12 12.36 0.82
CA SER A 255 -29.66 12.27 1.05
C SER A 255 -28.87 13.02 -0.04
N THR A 256 -29.23 12.85 -1.31
CA THR A 256 -28.58 13.58 -2.42
C THR A 256 -28.88 15.08 -2.40
N GLN A 257 -30.07 15.50 -1.97
CA GLN A 257 -30.41 16.92 -1.83
C GLN A 257 -29.64 17.60 -0.70
N ASP A 258 -29.46 16.91 0.43
CA ASP A 258 -28.69 17.44 1.56
C ASP A 258 -27.16 17.42 1.28
N GLU A 259 -26.63 16.45 0.52
CA GLU A 259 -25.26 16.56 -0.02
C GLU A 259 -25.11 17.72 -1.04
N PHE A 260 -26.13 18.00 -1.88
CA PHE A 260 -26.10 19.12 -2.82
C PHE A 260 -26.01 20.46 -2.08
N ARG A 261 -26.84 20.66 -1.04
CA ARG A 261 -26.78 21.83 -0.16
C ARG A 261 -25.40 22.01 0.51
N GLN A 262 -24.74 20.93 0.89
CA GLN A 262 -23.38 21.00 1.46
C GLN A 262 -22.34 21.43 0.41
N ARG A 263 -22.49 21.01 -0.85
CA ARG A 263 -21.64 21.46 -1.96
C ARG A 263 -21.86 22.95 -2.25
N ASP A 264 -23.11 23.42 -2.33
CA ASP A 264 -23.44 24.83 -2.51
C ASP A 264 -22.87 25.71 -1.39
N ALA A 265 -23.05 25.31 -0.13
CA ALA A 265 -22.50 26.03 1.02
C ALA A 265 -20.97 26.16 0.95
N ARG A 266 -20.26 25.07 0.60
CA ARG A 266 -18.80 25.11 0.45
C ARG A 266 -18.36 25.94 -0.77
N ILE A 267 -19.15 25.97 -1.83
CA ILE A 267 -18.92 26.84 -3.00
C ILE A 267 -19.04 28.33 -2.59
N ASP A 268 -20.00 28.70 -1.74
CA ASP A 268 -20.15 30.07 -1.25
C ASP A 268 -19.07 30.48 -0.23
N GLU A 269 -18.61 29.55 0.62
CA GLU A 269 -17.40 29.75 1.44
C GLU A 269 -16.17 30.02 0.56
N LEU A 270 -15.93 29.20 -0.47
CA LEU A 270 -14.81 29.37 -1.40
C LEU A 270 -14.88 30.69 -2.19
N LYS A 271 -16.08 31.16 -2.57
CA LYS A 271 -16.27 32.51 -3.14
C LYS A 271 -15.86 33.61 -2.17
N ALA A 272 -16.17 33.46 -0.87
CA ALA A 272 -15.80 34.42 0.17
C ALA A 272 -14.28 34.41 0.47
N GLU A 273 -13.66 33.23 0.52
CA GLU A 273 -12.20 33.04 0.65
C GLU A 273 -11.47 33.70 -0.55
N LEU A 274 -11.92 33.45 -1.78
CA LEU A 274 -11.38 34.08 -3.00
C LEU A 274 -11.54 35.61 -2.99
N ALA A 275 -12.68 36.11 -2.50
CA ALA A 275 -12.93 37.54 -2.33
C ALA A 275 -12.13 38.19 -1.18
N ALA A 276 -11.61 37.41 -0.23
CA ALA A 276 -10.62 37.86 0.74
C ALA A 276 -9.23 37.95 0.09
N SER A 277 -8.73 36.85 -0.47
CA SER A 277 -7.42 36.79 -1.15
C SER A 277 -7.26 37.89 -2.21
N LYS A 278 -8.31 38.14 -3.02
CA LYS A 278 -8.30 39.22 -4.02
C LYS A 278 -8.16 40.63 -3.42
N ARG A 279 -8.66 40.88 -2.20
CA ARG A 279 -8.47 42.16 -1.49
C ARG A 279 -7.05 42.30 -0.97
N ASP A 280 -6.44 41.22 -0.50
CA ASP A 280 -5.07 41.23 0.00
C ASP A 280 -4.05 41.40 -1.14
N VAL A 281 -4.24 40.73 -2.28
CA VAL A 281 -3.42 40.97 -3.49
C VAL A 281 -3.53 42.43 -3.97
N LEU A 282 -4.73 43.02 -3.95
CA LEU A 282 -4.93 44.44 -4.28
C LEU A 282 -4.34 45.41 -3.25
N LYS A 283 -4.16 44.97 -1.99
CA LYS A 283 -3.49 45.74 -0.94
C LYS A 283 -1.97 45.71 -1.15
N GLU A 284 -1.39 44.55 -1.41
CA GLU A 284 0.05 44.43 -1.65
C GLU A 284 0.48 45.12 -2.96
N HIS A 285 -0.35 45.11 -4.01
CA HIS A 285 -0.12 45.93 -5.21
C HIS A 285 0.02 47.43 -4.87
N ARG A 286 -0.87 47.96 -4.02
CA ARG A 286 -0.82 49.36 -3.58
C ARG A 286 0.34 49.68 -2.64
N MET A 287 0.85 48.70 -1.92
CA MET A 287 2.09 48.83 -1.13
C MET A 287 3.31 48.89 -2.06
N TRP A 288 3.33 48.04 -3.10
CA TRP A 288 4.38 48.01 -4.11
C TRP A 288 4.42 49.28 -4.96
N GLU A 289 3.26 49.79 -5.42
CA GLU A 289 3.18 51.07 -6.16
C GLU A 289 3.84 52.21 -5.38
N LYS A 290 3.50 52.37 -4.09
CA LYS A 290 4.11 53.39 -3.21
C LYS A 290 5.62 53.20 -3.04
N ALA A 291 6.07 51.95 -2.88
CA ALA A 291 7.49 51.62 -2.77
C ALA A 291 8.26 51.79 -4.09
N GLU A 292 7.58 51.91 -5.23
CA GLU A 292 8.17 52.36 -6.49
C GLU A 292 8.18 53.90 -6.60
N GLU A 293 7.08 54.58 -6.22
CA GLU A 293 7.02 56.05 -6.16
C GLU A 293 8.13 56.64 -5.27
N GLU A 294 8.32 56.12 -4.06
CA GLU A 294 9.39 56.53 -3.14
C GLU A 294 10.78 56.29 -3.74
N ARG A 295 10.98 55.13 -4.38
CA ARG A 295 12.27 54.78 -5.03
C ARG A 295 12.56 55.67 -6.24
N MET A 296 11.54 56.06 -6.99
CA MET A 296 11.64 57.00 -8.11
C MET A 296 11.96 58.42 -7.61
N LYS A 297 11.39 58.84 -6.48
CA LYS A 297 11.78 60.10 -5.82
C LYS A 297 13.26 60.11 -5.42
N CYS A 298 13.75 59.07 -4.76
CA CYS A 298 15.16 58.96 -4.38
C CYS A 298 16.10 58.94 -5.61
N LYS A 299 15.72 58.27 -6.72
CA LYS A 299 16.46 58.35 -7.99
C LYS A 299 16.53 59.79 -8.52
N SER A 300 15.44 60.56 -8.44
CA SER A 300 15.43 61.97 -8.87
C SER A 300 16.35 62.86 -8.03
N GLU A 301 16.37 62.67 -6.71
CA GLU A 301 17.26 63.39 -5.79
C GLU A 301 18.75 63.08 -6.09
N ILE A 302 19.10 61.83 -6.39
CA ILE A 302 20.45 61.44 -6.83
C ILE A 302 20.84 62.11 -8.15
N ILE A 303 19.92 62.20 -9.13
CA ILE A 303 20.18 62.89 -10.41
C ILE A 303 20.45 64.38 -10.18
N GLU A 304 19.71 65.04 -9.28
CA GLU A 304 19.97 66.44 -8.92
C GLU A 304 21.35 66.61 -8.25
N HIS A 305 21.75 65.72 -7.35
CA HIS A 305 23.09 65.75 -6.75
C HIS A 305 24.20 65.57 -7.80
N LEU A 306 24.05 64.66 -8.76
CA LEU A 306 25.00 64.47 -9.87
C LEU A 306 25.07 65.71 -10.79
N ALA A 307 23.94 66.39 -11.04
CA ALA A 307 23.92 67.65 -11.79
C ALA A 307 24.61 68.81 -11.03
N ASN A 308 24.52 68.83 -9.70
CA ASN A 308 25.24 69.78 -8.86
C ASN A 308 26.77 69.51 -8.85
N ILE A 309 27.20 68.23 -8.80
CA ILE A 309 28.62 67.85 -8.85
C ILE A 309 29.28 68.31 -10.16
N HIS A 310 28.71 67.98 -11.33
CA HIS A 310 29.26 68.41 -12.62
C HIS A 310 29.41 69.94 -12.73
N ARG A 311 28.51 70.72 -12.12
CA ARG A 311 28.57 72.19 -12.07
C ARG A 311 29.78 72.68 -11.27
N LEU A 312 30.06 72.06 -10.13
CA LEU A 312 31.22 72.37 -9.30
C LEU A 312 32.53 71.97 -10.01
N GLU A 313 32.57 70.82 -10.68
CA GLU A 313 33.72 70.40 -11.48
C GLU A 313 34.03 71.36 -12.65
N GLN A 314 33.00 71.96 -13.25
CA GLN A 314 33.19 73.00 -14.27
C GLN A 314 33.82 74.26 -13.66
N GLN A 315 33.33 74.72 -12.50
CA GLN A 315 33.91 75.87 -11.79
C GLN A 315 35.37 75.61 -11.38
N VAL A 316 35.71 74.41 -10.90
CA VAL A 316 37.09 74.02 -10.59
C VAL A 316 37.98 74.02 -11.84
N ARG A 317 37.48 73.56 -13.00
CA ARG A 317 38.22 73.63 -14.28
C ARG A 317 38.48 75.08 -14.71
N GLU A 318 37.49 75.96 -14.61
CA GLU A 318 37.67 77.39 -14.93
C GLU A 318 38.69 78.07 -14.00
N VAL A 319 38.66 77.79 -12.69
CA VAL A 319 39.63 78.35 -11.73
C VAL A 319 41.05 77.85 -12.03
N ARG A 320 41.22 76.56 -12.35
CA ARG A 320 42.51 75.99 -12.78
C ARG A 320 43.02 76.64 -14.07
N GLN A 321 42.14 76.91 -15.04
CA GLN A 321 42.52 77.60 -16.28
C GLN A 321 42.99 79.05 -16.00
N LYS A 322 42.24 79.80 -15.17
CA LYS A 322 42.60 81.17 -14.75
C LYS A 322 43.93 81.22 -13.98
N LEU A 323 44.19 80.22 -13.12
CA LEU A 323 45.47 80.06 -12.43
C LEU A 323 46.63 79.83 -13.42
N ASN A 324 46.47 78.90 -14.37
CA ASN A 324 47.52 78.58 -15.34
C ASN A 324 47.83 79.76 -16.28
N GLN A 325 46.80 80.53 -16.68
CA GLN A 325 46.95 81.81 -17.38
C GLN A 325 47.64 82.89 -16.55
N SER A 326 47.63 82.80 -15.22
CA SER A 326 48.42 83.69 -14.35
C SER A 326 49.88 83.22 -14.25
N GLN A 327 50.10 81.91 -14.13
CA GLN A 327 51.43 81.30 -14.10
C GLN A 327 52.25 81.66 -15.35
N GLN A 328 51.67 81.44 -16.54
CA GLN A 328 52.31 81.74 -17.82
C GLN A 328 52.70 83.22 -17.99
N ARG A 329 51.95 84.16 -17.38
CA ARG A 329 52.29 85.58 -17.39
C ARG A 329 53.49 85.89 -16.48
N CYS A 330 53.59 85.24 -15.32
CA CYS A 330 54.78 85.34 -14.46
C CYS A 330 56.02 84.79 -15.16
N ASP A 331 55.90 83.63 -15.83
CA ASP A 331 57.00 83.00 -16.55
C ASP A 331 57.47 83.86 -17.74
N GLY A 332 56.54 84.48 -18.47
CA GLY A 332 56.85 85.43 -19.56
C GLY A 332 57.64 86.65 -19.07
N LEU A 333 57.20 87.31 -18.01
CA LEU A 333 57.91 88.43 -17.39
C LEU A 333 59.31 88.03 -16.88
N GLY A 334 59.45 86.80 -16.36
CA GLY A 334 60.73 86.22 -15.94
C GLY A 334 61.70 85.92 -17.10
N LEU A 335 61.20 85.78 -18.34
CA LEU A 335 62.02 85.67 -19.55
C LEU A 335 62.41 87.05 -20.09
N GLU A 336 61.51 88.03 -20.08
CA GLU A 336 61.82 89.41 -20.46
C GLU A 336 62.90 90.03 -19.56
N GLN A 337 62.81 89.81 -18.24
CA GLN A 337 63.84 90.25 -17.28
C GLN A 337 65.24 89.71 -17.64
N LYS A 338 65.33 88.44 -18.08
CA LYS A 338 66.57 87.77 -18.51
C LYS A 338 67.02 88.16 -19.93
N ARG A 339 66.16 88.80 -20.72
CA ARG A 339 66.49 89.38 -22.03
C ARG A 339 67.13 90.76 -21.84
N LEU A 340 66.45 91.63 -21.08
CA LEU A 340 66.89 93.00 -20.77
C LEU A 340 68.23 93.03 -20.01
N GLN A 341 68.48 92.08 -19.10
CA GLN A 341 69.78 91.93 -18.43
C GLN A 341 70.94 91.62 -19.39
N ARG A 342 70.67 90.97 -20.53
CA ARG A 342 71.67 90.58 -21.53
C ARG A 342 71.95 91.73 -22.50
N GLU A 343 70.89 92.37 -23.00
CA GLU A 343 70.97 93.57 -23.83
C GLU A 343 71.75 94.69 -23.12
N LEU A 344 71.51 94.89 -21.82
CA LEU A 344 72.25 95.86 -20.98
C LEU A 344 73.75 95.52 -20.83
N GLN A 345 74.14 94.26 -20.98
CA GLN A 345 75.54 93.85 -20.94
C GLN A 345 76.22 94.02 -22.31
N GLU A 346 75.57 93.57 -23.38
CA GLU A 346 76.08 93.69 -24.75
C GLU A 346 76.28 95.16 -25.17
N GLU A 347 75.38 96.07 -24.77
CA GLU A 347 75.55 97.51 -25.05
C GLU A 347 76.72 98.16 -24.31
N ARG A 348 77.14 97.63 -23.15
CA ARG A 348 78.35 98.09 -22.46
C ARG A 348 79.62 97.70 -23.21
N GLU A 349 79.61 96.54 -23.84
CA GLU A 349 80.74 96.01 -24.61
C GLU A 349 80.85 96.70 -25.99
N ARG A 350 79.71 96.98 -26.65
CA ARG A 350 79.67 97.76 -27.91
C ARG A 350 80.17 99.19 -27.74
N ASN A 351 79.79 99.87 -26.65
CA ASN A 351 80.21 101.26 -26.40
C ASN A 351 81.74 101.42 -26.26
N ALA A 352 82.45 100.36 -25.86
CA ALA A 352 83.92 100.37 -25.77
C ALA A 352 84.62 100.23 -27.13
N ALA A 353 84.02 99.52 -28.10
CA ALA A 353 84.65 99.19 -29.38
C ALA A 353 84.37 100.20 -30.51
N VAL A 354 83.34 101.04 -30.37
CA VAL A 354 82.90 101.98 -31.43
C VAL A 354 83.73 103.28 -31.45
N GLY A 355 84.57 103.54 -30.44
CA GLY A 355 85.34 104.80 -30.34
C GLY A 355 86.44 105.01 -31.39
N GLU A 356 87.05 103.94 -31.91
CA GLU A 356 88.30 104.05 -32.69
C GLU A 356 88.11 103.92 -34.22
N ASN A 357 87.06 103.24 -34.69
CA ASN A 357 86.89 102.91 -36.12
C ASN A 357 86.15 103.98 -36.95
N THR A 358 85.48 104.94 -36.31
CA THR A 358 84.53 105.86 -36.97
C THR A 358 85.17 106.84 -37.96
N GLN A 359 86.49 107.03 -37.91
CA GLN A 359 87.22 107.93 -38.82
C GLN A 359 87.75 107.25 -40.09
N ALA A 360 87.81 105.92 -40.15
CA ALA A 360 88.34 105.19 -41.30
C ALA A 360 87.30 105.03 -42.44
N LEU A 361 86.07 104.62 -42.09
CA LEU A 361 85.03 104.28 -43.07
C LEU A 361 84.56 105.46 -43.94
N GLN A 362 84.84 106.71 -43.54
CA GLN A 362 84.45 107.89 -44.31
C GLN A 362 85.26 108.05 -45.62
N ALA A 363 86.37 107.33 -45.79
CA ALA A 363 87.14 107.29 -47.03
C ALA A 363 86.60 106.26 -48.05
N GLU A 364 86.32 105.02 -47.60
CA GLU A 364 85.91 103.91 -48.47
C GLU A 364 84.55 104.13 -49.14
N LEU A 365 83.64 104.85 -48.46
CA LEU A 365 82.28 105.15 -48.94
C LEU A 365 82.27 105.83 -50.33
N LYS A 366 83.34 106.57 -50.66
CA LYS A 366 83.50 107.25 -51.96
C LYS A 366 83.91 106.30 -53.10
N GLN A 367 84.57 105.18 -52.78
CA GLN A 367 84.94 104.15 -53.74
C GLN A 367 83.82 103.11 -53.95
N LEU A 368 83.01 102.87 -52.91
CA LEU A 368 81.86 101.94 -52.97
C LEU A 368 80.75 102.40 -53.94
N THR A 369 80.64 103.72 -54.17
CA THR A 369 79.60 104.35 -54.99
C THR A 369 79.63 103.90 -56.47
N ASP A 370 80.80 103.64 -57.05
CA ASP A 370 80.90 103.21 -58.46
C ASP A 370 80.68 101.70 -58.64
N ASN A 371 80.97 100.88 -57.61
CA ASN A 371 80.58 99.48 -57.59
C ASN A 371 79.05 99.30 -57.50
N PHE A 372 78.37 100.18 -56.76
CA PHE A 372 76.93 100.13 -56.52
C PHE A 372 76.09 100.04 -57.82
N GLN A 373 76.49 100.76 -58.88
CA GLN A 373 75.74 100.76 -60.15
C GLN A 373 75.79 99.41 -60.88
N ARG A 374 76.92 98.68 -60.78
CA ARG A 374 77.06 97.34 -61.39
C ARG A 374 76.39 96.26 -60.54
N LEU A 375 76.53 96.39 -59.21
CA LEU A 375 75.88 95.50 -58.24
C LEU A 375 74.35 95.53 -58.40
N LYS A 376 73.76 96.72 -58.61
CA LYS A 376 72.31 96.92 -58.76
C LYS A 376 71.65 96.06 -59.87
N TYR A 377 72.37 95.73 -60.94
CA TYR A 377 71.85 94.83 -61.99
C TYR A 377 71.88 93.35 -61.56
N ALA A 378 72.94 92.93 -60.84
CA ALA A 378 73.02 91.59 -60.27
C ALA A 378 71.97 91.37 -59.17
N CYS A 379 71.78 92.37 -58.29
CA CYS A 379 70.74 92.36 -57.25
C CYS A 379 69.35 92.07 -57.83
N SER A 380 68.97 92.72 -58.92
CA SER A 380 67.65 92.49 -59.55
C SER A 380 67.41 91.06 -60.05
N ILE A 381 68.46 90.24 -60.22
CA ILE A 381 68.33 88.82 -60.58
C ILE A 381 68.33 87.95 -59.31
N THR A 382 69.17 88.27 -58.33
CA THR A 382 69.20 87.55 -57.05
C THR A 382 67.96 87.79 -56.20
N ASP A 383 67.36 88.99 -56.24
CA ASP A 383 66.15 89.34 -55.47
C ASP A 383 64.95 88.48 -55.90
N ASN A 384 64.81 88.21 -57.21
CA ASN A 384 63.77 87.33 -57.73
C ASN A 384 63.98 85.88 -57.30
N GLN A 385 65.22 85.39 -57.33
CA GLN A 385 65.53 84.03 -56.86
C GLN A 385 65.42 83.89 -55.33
N LEU A 386 65.77 84.95 -54.59
CA LEU A 386 65.64 85.01 -53.14
C LEU A 386 64.17 84.98 -52.74
N THR A 387 63.32 85.79 -53.36
CA THR A 387 61.88 85.82 -53.06
C THR A 387 61.17 84.50 -53.40
N GLU A 388 61.57 83.77 -54.45
CA GLU A 388 61.07 82.39 -54.67
C GLU A 388 61.46 81.43 -53.53
N VAL A 389 62.71 81.49 -53.06
CA VAL A 389 63.20 80.67 -51.93
C VAL A 389 62.57 81.08 -50.61
N GLU A 390 62.35 82.37 -50.35
CA GLU A 390 61.66 82.89 -49.17
C GLU A 390 60.20 82.44 -49.12
N ASN A 391 59.50 82.46 -50.27
CA ASN A 391 58.13 81.94 -50.36
C ASN A 391 58.05 80.43 -50.09
N MET A 392 59.01 79.63 -50.61
CA MET A 392 59.10 78.20 -50.29
C MET A 392 59.44 77.95 -48.81
N LEU A 393 60.35 78.76 -48.23
CA LEU A 393 60.72 78.68 -46.82
C LEU A 393 59.56 79.06 -45.91
N GLU A 394 58.77 80.08 -46.24
CA GLU A 394 57.53 80.41 -45.51
C GLU A 394 56.50 79.27 -45.59
N ALA A 395 56.34 78.63 -46.75
CA ALA A 395 55.39 77.54 -46.93
C ALA A 395 55.75 76.32 -46.06
N GLU A 396 57.02 75.89 -46.08
CA GLU A 396 57.49 74.78 -45.24
C GLU A 396 57.58 75.16 -43.75
N GLN A 397 57.89 76.42 -43.40
CA GLN A 397 57.76 76.87 -42.00
C GLN A 397 56.31 76.83 -41.50
N LYS A 398 55.33 77.20 -42.33
CA LYS A 398 53.89 77.11 -41.99
C LYS A 398 53.48 75.64 -41.84
N ARG A 399 53.90 74.77 -42.76
CA ARG A 399 53.68 73.32 -42.71
C ARG A 399 54.24 72.69 -41.43
N ASN A 400 55.51 72.95 -41.13
CA ASN A 400 56.21 72.42 -39.96
C ASN A 400 55.53 72.91 -38.65
N LYS A 401 55.13 74.19 -38.58
CA LYS A 401 54.31 74.72 -37.47
C LYS A 401 52.98 73.98 -37.31
N THR A 402 52.29 73.65 -38.41
CA THR A 402 51.03 72.86 -38.32
C THR A 402 51.26 71.41 -37.91
N GLN A 403 52.36 70.77 -38.33
CA GLN A 403 52.71 69.41 -37.93
C GLN A 403 53.12 69.35 -36.44
N GLN A 404 53.91 70.31 -35.97
CA GLN A 404 54.25 70.46 -34.55
C GLN A 404 53.00 70.61 -33.68
N ALA A 405 52.06 71.47 -34.07
CA ALA A 405 50.79 71.64 -33.35
C ALA A 405 49.92 70.36 -33.31
N GLN A 406 49.98 69.53 -34.36
CA GLN A 406 49.30 68.23 -34.39
C GLN A 406 50.00 67.20 -33.47
N LEU A 407 51.34 67.16 -33.46
CA LEU A 407 52.10 66.33 -32.53
C LEU A 407 51.84 66.70 -31.07
N ASP A 408 51.86 68.00 -30.74
CA ASP A 408 51.59 68.48 -29.38
C ASP A 408 50.15 68.17 -28.93
N ALA A 409 49.16 68.26 -29.84
CA ALA A 409 47.79 67.84 -29.57
C ALA A 409 47.68 66.31 -29.32
N CYS A 410 48.45 65.49 -30.02
CA CYS A 410 48.55 64.06 -29.75
C CYS A 410 49.25 63.78 -28.40
N HIS A 411 50.32 64.49 -28.06
CA HIS A 411 51.01 64.39 -26.77
C HIS A 411 50.15 64.84 -25.58
N VAL A 412 49.18 65.73 -25.77
CA VAL A 412 48.15 66.03 -24.76
C VAL A 412 47.20 64.85 -24.59
N LYS A 413 46.60 64.35 -25.67
CA LYS A 413 45.65 63.21 -25.63
C LYS A 413 46.28 61.93 -25.05
N LEU A 414 47.56 61.67 -25.35
CA LEU A 414 48.29 60.52 -24.80
C LEU A 414 48.46 60.64 -23.28
N ARG A 415 48.72 61.84 -22.75
CA ARG A 415 48.76 62.09 -21.31
C ARG A 415 47.39 61.95 -20.67
N GLU A 416 46.33 62.52 -21.26
CA GLU A 416 44.96 62.35 -20.77
C GLU A 416 44.53 60.87 -20.69
N ARG A 417 44.90 60.05 -21.69
CA ARG A 417 44.69 58.59 -21.66
C ARG A 417 45.50 57.90 -20.56
N ASN A 418 46.79 58.24 -20.42
CA ASN A 418 47.64 57.67 -19.36
C ASN A 418 47.12 58.03 -17.96
N ASP A 419 46.75 59.28 -17.73
CA ASP A 419 46.17 59.75 -16.47
C ASP A 419 44.87 58.98 -16.14
N GLN A 420 43.99 58.81 -17.12
CA GLN A 420 42.77 57.99 -16.99
C GLN A 420 43.08 56.53 -16.65
N VAL A 421 44.08 55.92 -17.28
CA VAL A 421 44.53 54.55 -16.95
C VAL A 421 45.13 54.47 -15.54
N THR A 422 45.88 55.48 -15.08
CA THR A 422 46.37 55.50 -13.68
C THR A 422 45.25 55.70 -12.66
N GLN A 423 44.17 56.40 -13.02
CA GLN A 423 43.04 56.59 -12.12
C GLN A 423 42.24 55.29 -11.98
N LEU A 424 41.85 54.66 -13.10
CA LEU A 424 41.14 53.37 -13.10
C LEU A 424 41.90 52.28 -12.33
N ARG A 425 43.25 52.28 -12.37
CA ARG A 425 44.08 51.37 -11.57
C ARG A 425 44.04 51.64 -10.06
N LYS A 426 43.85 52.88 -9.62
CA LYS A 426 43.61 53.20 -8.19
C LYS A 426 42.23 52.74 -7.77
N ASP A 427 41.22 53.07 -8.58
CA ASP A 427 39.82 52.78 -8.30
C ASP A 427 39.60 51.25 -8.20
N LEU A 428 40.20 50.48 -9.10
CA LEU A 428 40.23 49.01 -9.03
C LEU A 428 40.88 48.49 -7.74
N ASN A 429 42.03 49.02 -7.34
CA ASN A 429 42.73 48.60 -6.11
C ASN A 429 41.93 48.94 -4.84
N VAL A 430 41.19 50.06 -4.83
CA VAL A 430 40.23 50.39 -3.76
C VAL A 430 39.09 49.36 -3.73
N GLN A 431 38.48 49.07 -4.88
CA GLN A 431 37.41 48.06 -4.97
C GLN A 431 37.88 46.65 -4.56
N GLU A 432 39.11 46.24 -4.92
CA GLU A 432 39.71 45.00 -4.43
C GLU A 432 39.96 44.99 -2.92
N SER A 433 40.23 46.16 -2.31
CA SER A 433 40.40 46.29 -0.85
C SER A 433 39.07 46.18 -0.10
N GLU A 434 38.02 46.84 -0.61
CA GLU A 434 36.66 46.78 -0.06
C GLU A 434 36.05 45.37 -0.23
N LYS A 435 36.20 44.76 -1.40
CA LYS A 435 35.80 43.36 -1.66
C LYS A 435 36.46 42.40 -0.66
N ARG A 436 37.76 42.56 -0.39
CA ARG A 436 38.49 41.69 0.56
C ARG A 436 37.98 41.83 2.00
N GLN A 437 37.56 43.02 2.40
CA GLN A 437 36.91 43.25 3.70
C GLN A 437 35.50 42.63 3.74
N ALA A 438 34.70 42.80 2.69
CA ALA A 438 33.38 42.19 2.57
C ALA A 438 33.46 40.64 2.59
N GLU A 439 34.43 40.04 1.91
CA GLU A 439 34.70 38.59 1.96
C GLU A 439 35.14 38.11 3.36
N GLN A 440 35.86 38.93 4.13
CA GLN A 440 36.20 38.62 5.53
C GLN A 440 34.98 38.67 6.43
N HIS A 441 34.15 39.71 6.33
CA HIS A 441 32.89 39.81 7.07
C HIS A 441 31.91 38.68 6.72
N ALA A 442 31.79 38.31 5.45
CA ALA A 442 30.96 37.20 5.00
C ALA A 442 31.44 35.84 5.57
N LYS A 443 32.75 35.64 5.72
CA LYS A 443 33.31 34.44 6.37
C LYS A 443 33.01 34.39 7.86
N ILE A 444 33.10 35.52 8.58
CA ILE A 444 32.76 35.61 10.01
C ILE A 444 31.28 35.31 10.22
N LEU A 445 30.39 35.98 9.48
CA LEU A 445 28.94 35.72 9.51
C LEU A 445 28.59 34.27 9.12
N GLY A 446 29.37 33.65 8.24
CA GLY A 446 29.24 32.22 7.90
C GLY A 446 29.52 31.30 9.10
N VAL A 447 30.58 31.58 9.87
CA VAL A 447 30.90 30.82 11.10
C VAL A 447 29.82 31.03 12.17
N GLU A 448 29.39 32.27 12.39
CA GLU A 448 28.30 32.59 13.34
C GLU A 448 26.98 31.89 12.95
N LEU A 449 26.67 31.78 11.65
CA LEU A 449 25.50 31.05 11.16
C LEU A 449 25.61 29.53 11.37
N GLU A 450 26.78 28.92 11.18
CA GLU A 450 26.95 27.48 11.48
C GLU A 450 26.90 27.20 12.98
N GLU A 451 27.45 28.08 13.83
CA GLU A 451 27.32 27.98 15.29
C GLU A 451 25.85 28.10 15.73
N LEU A 452 25.09 29.05 15.17
CA LEU A 452 23.65 29.17 15.45
C LEU A 452 22.85 27.96 14.95
N LYS A 453 23.18 27.40 13.78
CA LYS A 453 22.57 26.15 13.27
C LYS A 453 22.85 24.97 14.21
N GLU A 454 24.09 24.83 14.70
CA GLU A 454 24.45 23.72 15.58
C GLU A 454 23.77 23.85 16.96
N ASN A 455 23.69 25.07 17.50
CA ASN A 455 22.91 25.35 18.71
C ASN A 455 21.41 25.01 18.52
N LEU A 456 20.83 25.31 17.36
CA LEU A 456 19.45 24.93 17.02
C LEU A 456 19.28 23.40 16.92
N LYS A 457 20.20 22.68 16.27
CA LYS A 457 20.18 21.20 16.24
C LYS A 457 20.24 20.62 17.67
N GLN A 458 21.11 21.13 18.52
CA GLN A 458 21.21 20.67 19.92
C GLN A 458 19.94 20.95 20.73
N LEU A 459 19.26 22.07 20.50
CA LEU A 459 17.95 22.36 21.08
C LEU A 459 16.87 21.42 20.56
N GLN A 460 16.84 21.14 19.25
CA GLN A 460 15.91 20.21 18.61
C GLN A 460 16.11 18.77 19.14
N MET A 461 17.35 18.30 19.28
CA MET A 461 17.63 16.98 19.87
C MET A 461 17.21 16.89 21.34
N LYS A 462 17.38 17.97 22.14
CA LYS A 462 16.88 18.03 23.52
C LYS A 462 15.34 17.95 23.57
N LEU A 463 14.65 18.65 22.66
CA LEU A 463 13.18 18.62 22.56
C LEU A 463 12.68 17.22 22.18
N ILE A 464 13.28 16.58 21.16
CA ILE A 464 12.93 15.22 20.73
C ILE A 464 13.18 14.20 21.84
N SER A 465 14.28 14.35 22.60
CA SER A 465 14.58 13.50 23.77
C SER A 465 13.50 13.62 24.86
N GLN A 466 13.11 14.85 25.21
CA GLN A 466 12.02 15.09 26.17
C GLN A 466 10.67 14.55 25.68
N GLN A 467 10.35 14.73 24.40
CA GLN A 467 9.14 14.18 23.79
C GLN A 467 9.13 12.64 23.79
N SER A 468 10.27 12.01 23.51
CA SER A 468 10.43 10.55 23.61
C SER A 468 10.21 10.04 25.03
N GLN A 469 10.75 10.74 26.05
CA GLN A 469 10.53 10.38 27.46
C GLN A 469 9.06 10.51 27.87
N LEU A 470 8.36 11.56 27.42
CA LEU A 470 6.93 11.73 27.67
C LEU A 470 6.09 10.63 26.99
N VAL A 471 6.43 10.23 25.77
CA VAL A 471 5.78 9.11 25.06
C VAL A 471 6.03 7.78 25.78
N GLU A 472 7.26 7.53 26.25
CA GLU A 472 7.60 6.32 27.01
C GLU A 472 6.84 6.25 28.35
N GLN A 473 6.78 7.36 29.10
CA GLN A 473 5.97 7.47 30.32
C GLN A 473 4.47 7.27 30.04
N THR A 474 3.96 7.84 28.95
CA THR A 474 2.55 7.70 28.54
C THR A 474 2.22 6.25 28.18
N ASN A 475 3.09 5.56 27.43
CA ASN A 475 2.92 4.15 27.10
C ASN A 475 3.01 3.24 28.35
N ALA A 476 3.91 3.55 29.30
CA ALA A 476 4.00 2.85 30.57
C ALA A 476 2.72 3.02 31.43
N LEU A 477 2.10 4.20 31.38
CA LEU A 477 0.84 4.50 32.06
C LEU A 477 -0.34 3.79 31.40
N PHE A 478 -0.46 3.79 30.07
CA PHE A 478 -1.48 3.00 29.35
C PHE A 478 -1.34 1.51 29.64
N GLY A 479 -0.13 0.95 29.60
CA GLY A 479 0.09 -0.45 29.96
C GLY A 479 -0.17 -0.76 31.44
N ALA A 480 -0.10 0.23 32.33
CA ALA A 480 -0.53 0.09 33.72
C ALA A 480 -2.06 0.12 33.87
N GLN A 481 -2.74 0.98 33.12
CA GLN A 481 -4.21 1.03 33.07
C GLN A 481 -4.79 -0.27 32.53
N GLU A 482 -4.27 -0.77 31.40
CA GLU A 482 -4.75 -2.03 30.80
C GLU A 482 -4.63 -3.21 31.79
N ARG A 483 -3.54 -3.27 32.58
CA ARG A 483 -3.39 -4.27 33.65
C ARG A 483 -4.35 -4.06 34.81
N ALA A 484 -4.73 -2.82 35.14
CA ALA A 484 -5.76 -2.54 36.14
C ALA A 484 -7.13 -3.00 35.63
N ASP A 485 -7.50 -2.63 34.40
CA ASP A 485 -8.76 -3.03 33.76
C ASP A 485 -8.90 -4.57 33.66
N GLN A 486 -7.81 -5.26 33.30
CA GLN A 486 -7.75 -6.74 33.29
C GLN A 486 -7.92 -7.35 34.69
N LEU A 487 -7.31 -6.74 35.72
CA LEU A 487 -7.43 -7.19 37.12
C LEU A 487 -8.83 -6.92 37.70
N ASP A 488 -9.48 -5.82 37.33
CA ASP A 488 -10.86 -5.52 37.73
C ASP A 488 -11.86 -6.47 37.08
N VAL A 489 -11.67 -6.84 35.80
CA VAL A 489 -12.47 -7.89 35.14
C VAL A 489 -12.25 -9.26 35.80
N GLN A 490 -11.02 -9.62 36.16
CA GLN A 490 -10.74 -10.85 36.90
C GLN A 490 -11.35 -10.83 38.31
N SER A 491 -11.27 -9.69 39.01
CA SER A 491 -11.87 -9.48 40.33
C SER A 491 -13.40 -9.65 40.28
N ALA A 492 -14.06 -9.02 39.30
CA ALA A 492 -15.50 -9.15 39.07
C ALA A 492 -15.90 -10.60 38.73
N SER A 493 -15.11 -11.30 37.90
CA SER A 493 -15.34 -12.72 37.58
C SER A 493 -15.22 -13.62 38.81
N CYS A 494 -14.20 -13.42 39.66
CA CYS A 494 -14.03 -14.16 40.91
C CYS A 494 -15.14 -13.84 41.93
N GLN A 495 -15.62 -12.59 41.99
CA GLN A 495 -16.76 -12.21 42.83
C GLN A 495 -18.06 -12.86 42.37
N ALA A 496 -18.32 -12.90 41.06
CA ALA A 496 -19.48 -13.60 40.49
C ALA A 496 -19.45 -15.10 40.82
N GLN A 497 -18.30 -15.76 40.59
CA GLN A 497 -18.11 -17.18 40.88
C GLN A 497 -18.24 -17.50 42.37
N ASN A 498 -17.75 -16.64 43.27
CA ASN A 498 -17.99 -16.78 44.71
C ASN A 498 -19.49 -16.66 45.04
N ALA A 499 -20.20 -15.71 44.42
CA ALA A 499 -21.65 -15.56 44.61
C ALA A 499 -22.47 -16.73 44.01
N ASP A 500 -21.95 -17.44 43.01
CA ASP A 500 -22.50 -18.72 42.55
C ASP A 500 -22.31 -19.81 43.61
N TYR A 501 -21.10 -19.98 44.14
CA TYR A 501 -20.81 -20.97 45.19
C TYR A 501 -21.56 -20.68 46.51
N GLU A 502 -21.78 -19.42 46.88
CA GLU A 502 -22.61 -19.06 48.04
C GLU A 502 -24.08 -19.45 47.84
N ARG A 503 -24.62 -19.31 46.61
CA ARG A 503 -25.97 -19.76 46.25
C ARG A 503 -26.08 -21.28 46.22
N GLU A 504 -25.11 -21.98 45.64
CA GLU A 504 -25.05 -23.44 45.63
C GLU A 504 -24.97 -24.00 47.06
N LEU A 505 -24.11 -23.43 47.91
CA LEU A 505 -24.00 -23.76 49.33
C LEU A 505 -25.29 -23.50 50.11
N LEU A 506 -26.09 -22.50 49.72
CA LEU A 506 -27.40 -22.23 50.33
C LEU A 506 -28.45 -23.26 49.88
N CYS A 507 -28.53 -23.58 48.59
CA CYS A 507 -29.42 -24.63 48.08
C CYS A 507 -29.10 -25.99 48.73
N LEU A 508 -27.81 -26.37 48.81
CA LEU A 508 -27.37 -27.58 49.48
C LEU A 508 -27.73 -27.60 50.98
N LYS A 509 -27.76 -26.45 51.67
CA LYS A 509 -28.24 -26.37 53.07
C LYS A 509 -29.74 -26.58 53.16
N GLU A 510 -30.53 -26.03 52.24
CA GLU A 510 -31.98 -26.23 52.18
C GLU A 510 -32.35 -27.68 51.84
N GLU A 511 -31.62 -28.32 50.93
CA GLU A 511 -31.77 -29.74 50.61
C GLU A 511 -31.39 -30.63 51.79
N ASN A 512 -30.25 -30.38 52.46
CA ASN A 512 -29.88 -31.12 53.67
C ASN A 512 -30.91 -30.93 54.80
N ALA A 513 -31.44 -29.72 54.99
CA ALA A 513 -32.50 -29.46 55.96
C ALA A 513 -33.78 -30.26 55.63
N ARG A 514 -34.16 -30.30 54.34
CA ARG A 514 -35.33 -31.07 53.87
C ARG A 514 -35.14 -32.58 54.07
N ILE A 515 -33.99 -33.13 53.67
CA ILE A 515 -33.65 -34.55 53.86
C ILE A 515 -33.64 -34.92 55.34
N LEU A 516 -33.12 -34.05 56.22
CA LEU A 516 -33.20 -34.24 57.67
C LEU A 516 -34.66 -34.23 58.16
N SER A 517 -35.50 -33.31 57.70
CA SER A 517 -36.93 -33.29 58.04
C SER A 517 -37.66 -34.56 57.56
N GLU A 518 -37.42 -35.01 56.33
CA GLU A 518 -38.00 -36.25 55.79
C GLU A 518 -37.55 -37.48 56.58
N LEU A 519 -36.27 -37.55 56.96
CA LEU A 519 -35.74 -38.59 57.86
C LEU A 519 -36.37 -38.55 59.26
N PHE A 520 -36.70 -37.38 59.80
CA PHE A 520 -37.39 -37.27 61.09
C PHE A 520 -38.83 -37.80 61.01
N HIS A 521 -39.61 -37.41 60.00
CA HIS A 521 -40.98 -37.92 59.81
C HIS A 521 -40.99 -39.43 59.53
N SER A 522 -40.15 -39.92 58.63
CA SER A 522 -40.05 -41.36 58.33
C SER A 522 -39.60 -42.18 59.57
N LYS A 523 -38.72 -41.63 60.41
CA LYS A 523 -38.36 -42.25 61.70
C LYS A 523 -39.55 -42.30 62.67
N GLU A 524 -40.39 -41.28 62.70
CA GLU A 524 -41.60 -41.23 63.54
C GLU A 524 -42.66 -42.23 63.06
N GLU A 525 -42.89 -42.34 61.74
CA GLU A 525 -43.73 -43.36 61.12
C GLU A 525 -43.23 -44.79 61.43
N VAL A 526 -41.92 -45.04 61.29
CA VAL A 526 -41.31 -46.33 61.64
C VAL A 526 -41.45 -46.66 63.12
N LEU A 527 -41.38 -45.66 64.02
CA LEU A 527 -41.62 -45.86 65.45
C LEU A 527 -43.09 -46.14 65.75
N HIS A 528 -44.04 -45.47 65.08
CA HIS A 528 -45.47 -45.76 65.20
C HIS A 528 -45.78 -47.19 64.74
N LEU A 529 -45.35 -47.57 63.53
CA LEU A 529 -45.54 -48.93 62.99
C LEU A 529 -44.88 -50.00 63.86
N HIS A 530 -43.73 -49.69 64.48
CA HIS A 530 -43.05 -50.61 65.39
C HIS A 530 -43.82 -50.81 66.71
N ASP A 531 -44.51 -49.78 67.22
CA ASP A 531 -45.39 -49.93 68.38
C ASP A 531 -46.70 -50.62 68.02
N GLU A 532 -47.30 -50.30 66.87
CA GLU A 532 -48.49 -50.98 66.34
C GLU A 532 -48.23 -52.49 66.14
N VAL A 533 -47.08 -52.87 65.58
CA VAL A 533 -46.64 -54.28 65.48
C VAL A 533 -46.46 -54.93 66.85
N LYS A 534 -45.92 -54.22 67.86
CA LYS A 534 -45.84 -54.74 69.24
C LYS A 534 -47.21 -54.96 69.86
N ASN A 535 -48.14 -54.02 69.66
CA ASN A 535 -49.50 -54.12 70.17
C ASN A 535 -50.25 -55.29 69.51
N LEU A 536 -50.08 -55.49 68.20
CA LEU A 536 -50.59 -56.66 67.48
C LEU A 536 -49.93 -57.98 67.95
N GLN A 537 -48.61 -57.97 68.24
CA GLN A 537 -47.93 -59.13 68.84
C GLN A 537 -48.45 -59.45 70.24
N ALA A 538 -48.74 -58.44 71.07
CA ALA A 538 -49.33 -58.64 72.40
C ALA A 538 -50.76 -59.20 72.33
N VAL A 539 -51.57 -58.74 71.37
CA VAL A 539 -52.90 -59.33 71.09
C VAL A 539 -52.74 -60.76 70.58
N GLN A 540 -51.78 -61.03 69.70
CA GLN A 540 -51.49 -62.38 69.21
C GLN A 540 -51.11 -63.32 70.37
N THR A 541 -50.23 -62.91 71.29
CA THR A 541 -49.85 -63.75 72.43
C THR A 541 -51.01 -63.98 73.39
N GLY A 542 -51.86 -62.98 73.63
CA GLY A 542 -53.10 -63.12 74.42
C GLY A 542 -54.05 -64.17 73.82
N LEU A 543 -54.27 -64.12 72.51
CA LEU A 543 -55.08 -65.12 71.79
C LEU A 543 -54.44 -66.51 71.80
N HIS A 544 -53.10 -66.63 71.78
CA HIS A 544 -52.44 -67.92 71.93
C HIS A 544 -52.61 -68.49 73.35
N THR A 545 -52.52 -67.65 74.40
CA THR A 545 -52.81 -68.12 75.77
C THR A 545 -54.27 -68.53 75.95
N GLU A 546 -55.23 -67.83 75.32
CA GLU A 546 -56.65 -68.24 75.35
C GLU A 546 -56.87 -69.58 74.61
N ILE A 547 -56.20 -69.78 73.47
CA ILE A 547 -56.20 -71.06 72.73
C ILE A 547 -55.59 -72.18 73.58
N ASP A 548 -54.47 -71.94 74.26
CA ASP A 548 -53.84 -72.93 75.14
C ASP A 548 -54.70 -73.24 76.37
N GLU A 549 -55.36 -72.25 76.98
CA GLU A 549 -56.33 -72.47 78.07
C GLU A 549 -57.53 -73.30 77.60
N LEU A 550 -58.08 -73.01 76.42
CA LEU A 550 -59.18 -73.78 75.82
C LEU A 550 -58.76 -75.21 75.46
N GLN A 551 -57.54 -75.42 74.97
CA GLN A 551 -56.98 -76.76 74.73
C GLN A 551 -56.79 -77.54 76.04
N ASN A 552 -56.21 -76.91 77.07
CA ASN A 552 -56.06 -77.53 78.39
C ASN A 552 -57.43 -77.93 78.95
N ALA A 553 -58.41 -77.02 78.94
CA ALA A 553 -59.78 -77.30 79.38
C ALA A 553 -60.44 -78.44 78.58
N LEU A 554 -60.20 -78.53 77.27
CA LEU A 554 -60.67 -79.66 76.45
C LEU A 554 -60.04 -80.99 76.91
N THR A 555 -58.71 -81.04 77.11
CA THR A 555 -58.04 -82.26 77.58
C THR A 555 -58.47 -82.66 78.98
N GLU A 556 -58.80 -81.72 79.87
CA GLU A 556 -59.39 -82.02 81.19
C GLU A 556 -60.77 -82.69 81.05
N LYS A 557 -61.61 -82.23 80.12
CA LYS A 557 -62.92 -82.86 79.84
C LYS A 557 -62.72 -84.27 79.28
N GLU A 558 -61.81 -84.46 78.33
CA GLU A 558 -61.48 -85.77 77.77
C GLU A 558 -60.99 -86.74 78.85
N GLN A 559 -60.04 -86.31 79.69
CA GLN A 559 -59.55 -87.09 80.84
C GLN A 559 -60.67 -87.41 81.84
N PHE A 560 -61.58 -86.48 82.11
CA PHE A 560 -62.75 -86.72 82.96
C PHE A 560 -63.68 -87.79 82.38
N TYR A 561 -63.98 -87.75 81.09
CA TYR A 561 -64.81 -88.77 80.44
C TYR A 561 -64.11 -90.14 80.40
N VAL A 562 -62.81 -90.19 80.08
CA VAL A 562 -62.02 -91.43 80.14
C VAL A 562 -62.00 -92.01 81.56
N GLN A 563 -61.82 -91.18 82.59
CA GLN A 563 -61.84 -91.67 83.97
C GLN A 563 -63.24 -92.10 84.45
N ARG A 564 -64.31 -91.43 83.98
CA ARG A 564 -65.70 -91.88 84.19
C ARG A 564 -65.92 -93.26 83.59
N ASP A 565 -65.44 -93.49 82.37
CA ASP A 565 -65.67 -94.75 81.65
C ASP A 565 -64.81 -95.88 82.23
N ILE A 566 -63.58 -95.60 82.67
CA ILE A 566 -62.79 -96.54 83.48
C ILE A 566 -63.52 -96.91 84.78
N LYS A 567 -64.14 -95.96 85.48
CA LYS A 567 -64.95 -96.24 86.70
C LYS A 567 -66.20 -97.08 86.39
N ALA A 568 -66.84 -96.86 85.23
CA ALA A 568 -67.97 -97.67 84.76
C ALA A 568 -67.54 -99.10 84.38
N MET A 569 -66.40 -99.27 83.69
CA MET A 569 -65.84 -100.59 83.40
C MET A 569 -65.40 -101.34 84.67
N ALA A 570 -64.83 -100.62 85.65
CA ALA A 570 -64.43 -101.21 86.93
C ALA A 570 -65.63 -101.70 87.76
N THR A 571 -66.74 -100.96 87.77
CA THR A 571 -67.99 -101.42 88.41
C THR A 571 -68.62 -102.59 87.65
N LEU A 572 -68.69 -102.55 86.32
CA LEU A 572 -69.11 -103.71 85.51
C LEU A 572 -68.28 -104.97 85.80
N ALA A 573 -66.95 -104.83 85.97
CA ALA A 573 -66.07 -105.93 86.33
C ALA A 573 -66.31 -106.47 87.75
N GLN A 574 -66.69 -105.62 88.72
CA GLN A 574 -67.10 -106.07 90.05
C GLN A 574 -68.46 -106.79 90.03
N HIS A 575 -69.44 -106.26 89.30
CA HIS A 575 -70.74 -106.92 89.11
C HIS A 575 -70.58 -108.29 88.45
N LYS A 576 -69.70 -108.42 87.45
CA LYS A 576 -69.36 -109.71 86.85
C LYS A 576 -68.78 -110.69 87.87
N LYS A 577 -67.79 -110.29 88.66
CA LYS A 577 -67.21 -111.15 89.73
C LYS A 577 -68.24 -111.58 90.78
N LEU A 578 -69.24 -110.74 91.08
CA LEU A 578 -70.33 -111.11 92.00
C LEU A 578 -71.27 -112.17 91.37
N ILE A 579 -71.57 -112.05 90.07
CA ILE A 579 -72.31 -113.06 89.32
C ILE A 579 -71.54 -114.39 89.30
N ASP A 580 -70.24 -114.34 88.95
CA ASP A 580 -69.37 -115.52 88.92
C ASP A 580 -69.31 -116.22 90.31
N TYR A 581 -69.20 -115.45 91.40
CA TYR A 581 -69.20 -115.98 92.78
C TYR A 581 -70.54 -116.60 93.20
N LEU A 582 -71.66 -115.98 92.81
CA LEU A 582 -72.99 -116.51 93.13
C LEU A 582 -73.31 -117.78 92.33
N GLN A 583 -72.84 -117.88 91.09
CA GLN A 583 -72.94 -119.11 90.29
C GLN A 583 -72.12 -120.24 90.93
N LEU A 584 -70.84 -119.99 91.24
CA LEU A 584 -69.96 -120.98 91.89
C LEU A 584 -70.56 -121.52 93.21
N LYS A 585 -71.21 -120.66 94.00
CA LYS A 585 -71.81 -121.01 95.30
C LYS A 585 -73.15 -121.76 95.21
N VAL A 586 -73.77 -121.80 94.03
CA VAL A 586 -74.95 -122.65 93.75
C VAL A 586 -74.53 -124.06 93.32
N GLU A 587 -73.38 -124.20 92.67
CA GLU A 587 -72.90 -125.50 92.15
C GLU A 587 -72.43 -126.46 93.25
N ASP A 588 -71.82 -125.95 94.34
CA ASP A 588 -71.30 -126.75 95.47
C ASP A 588 -72.34 -127.64 96.20
N LEU A 589 -73.64 -127.41 96.00
CA LEU A 589 -74.72 -128.13 96.70
C LEU A 589 -75.31 -129.34 95.96
N SER A 590 -74.85 -129.65 94.74
CA SER A 590 -75.44 -130.75 93.93
C SER A 590 -74.40 -131.78 93.45
N ALA A 591 -74.69 -133.07 93.67
CA ALA A 591 -73.66 -134.12 93.64
C ALA A 591 -73.65 -134.99 92.36
N LYS A 592 -72.43 -135.23 91.85
CA LYS A 592 -71.98 -136.46 91.13
C LYS A 592 -72.60 -136.78 89.75
N LYS A 593 -71.85 -136.47 88.66
CA LYS A 593 -71.28 -137.40 87.63
C LYS A 593 -71.31 -136.92 86.15
N LYS A 594 -70.11 -137.01 85.53
CA LYS A 594 -69.75 -137.34 84.12
C LYS A 594 -69.66 -136.23 83.03
N LYS A 595 -68.43 -136.18 82.44
CA LYS A 595 -68.08 -135.82 81.03
C LYS A 595 -68.25 -134.34 80.65
N THR A 596 -67.55 -133.77 79.65
CA THR A 596 -66.51 -134.22 78.67
C THR A 596 -65.65 -132.99 78.34
N LEU A 597 -64.31 -133.03 78.27
CA LEU A 597 -63.49 -133.42 77.10
C LEU A 597 -64.01 -132.92 75.73
N ALA A 598 -63.72 -131.65 75.40
CA ALA A 598 -63.45 -131.16 74.04
C ALA A 598 -62.86 -129.73 74.10
N ASP A 599 -61.59 -129.60 73.70
CA ASP A 599 -61.08 -128.69 72.64
C ASP A 599 -61.99 -127.53 72.18
N LYS A 600 -61.55 -126.28 72.07
CA LYS A 600 -60.21 -125.66 72.10
C LYS A 600 -59.29 -125.86 70.87
N ILE A 601 -59.84 -126.13 69.67
CA ILE A 601 -59.27 -125.66 68.39
C ILE A 601 -60.40 -125.20 67.42
N PHE A 602 -60.13 -124.18 66.59
CA PHE A 602 -60.91 -123.66 65.43
C PHE A 602 -62.15 -122.76 65.68
N GLY A 603 -62.46 -121.92 64.68
CA GLY A 603 -63.47 -120.83 64.70
C GLY A 603 -62.83 -119.44 64.87
N SER A 604 -62.56 -118.60 63.86
CA SER A 604 -63.09 -118.45 62.48
C SER A 604 -64.54 -117.94 62.41
N ASN A 605 -64.92 -116.96 61.56
CA ASN A 605 -64.14 -116.11 60.65
C ASN A 605 -64.98 -114.92 60.10
N SER A 606 -64.31 -113.90 59.54
CA SER A 606 -64.81 -113.01 58.45
C SER A 606 -65.95 -112.01 58.78
N ASN A 607 -66.26 -110.98 57.96
CA ASN A 607 -65.49 -110.10 57.05
C ASN A 607 -66.44 -108.97 56.57
N THR A 608 -65.92 -107.77 56.31
CA THR A 608 -66.10 -106.92 55.09
C THR A 608 -65.45 -105.54 55.33
N LYS A 609 -64.41 -105.15 54.57
CA LYS A 609 -64.42 -104.21 53.41
C LYS A 609 -64.52 -102.71 53.81
N GLU A 610 -63.74 -101.77 53.26
CA GLU A 610 -62.72 -101.86 52.19
C GLU A 610 -61.65 -100.73 52.26
N ASN A 611 -60.59 -100.88 51.44
CA ASN A 611 -59.33 -100.10 51.22
C ASN A 611 -59.44 -98.54 51.28
N ILE A 612 -58.37 -97.73 51.46
CA ILE A 612 -57.03 -97.56 50.79
C ILE A 612 -56.15 -96.71 51.75
N SER A 613 -54.84 -96.87 52.07
CA SER A 613 -53.71 -97.78 51.75
C SER A 613 -53.12 -97.75 50.31
N PRO A 614 -51.80 -97.52 50.04
CA PRO A 614 -50.60 -97.68 50.92
C PRO A 614 -49.61 -96.44 50.87
N ASN A 615 -48.31 -96.44 51.22
CA ASN A 615 -47.33 -97.49 51.56
C ASN A 615 -46.17 -97.01 52.46
N ASP A 616 -45.47 -97.97 53.09
CA ASP A 616 -44.27 -97.79 53.94
C ASP A 616 -42.92 -97.82 53.17
N VAL A 617 -41.81 -97.69 53.93
CA VAL A 617 -40.38 -97.87 53.56
C VAL A 617 -39.77 -96.60 52.92
N GLU A 618 -38.66 -96.02 53.41
CA GLU A 618 -37.46 -96.63 54.02
C GLU A 618 -36.76 -95.76 55.09
N SER A 619 -35.97 -96.39 55.96
CA SER A 619 -35.05 -95.70 56.87
C SER A 619 -33.66 -95.50 56.25
N SER A 620 -33.17 -94.25 56.13
CA SER A 620 -31.70 -94.01 56.13
C SER A 620 -31.26 -92.56 56.31
N ILE A 621 -30.14 -92.38 57.02
CA ILE A 621 -29.08 -91.35 56.90
C ILE A 621 -29.46 -89.84 56.99
N LEU A 622 -30.51 -89.37 56.32
CA LEU A 622 -30.70 -87.94 55.99
C LEU A 622 -30.83 -87.01 57.20
N TYR A 623 -31.45 -87.47 58.29
CA TYR A 623 -31.70 -86.65 59.50
C TYR A 623 -30.46 -86.40 60.36
N ARG A 624 -29.31 -87.02 60.05
CA ARG A 624 -28.00 -86.61 60.60
C ARG A 624 -27.27 -85.64 59.68
N ALA A 625 -27.30 -85.85 58.36
CA ALA A 625 -26.71 -84.92 57.38
C ALA A 625 -27.28 -83.51 57.53
N LEU A 626 -28.61 -83.37 57.52
CA LEU A 626 -29.29 -82.06 57.60
C LEU A 626 -28.94 -81.26 58.88
N LYS A 627 -28.58 -81.96 59.97
CA LYS A 627 -28.20 -81.35 61.26
C LYS A 627 -26.70 -81.00 61.34
N GLU A 628 -25.91 -81.49 60.40
CA GLU A 628 -24.51 -81.17 60.19
C GLU A 628 -24.35 -80.03 59.16
N GLU A 629 -25.14 -80.06 58.06
CA GLU A 629 -25.24 -79.00 57.04
C GLU A 629 -25.64 -77.64 57.65
N LEU A 630 -26.69 -77.59 58.48
CA LEU A 630 -27.10 -76.36 59.16
C LEU A 630 -25.98 -75.79 60.06
N ARG A 631 -25.08 -76.65 60.56
CA ARG A 631 -23.86 -76.26 61.31
C ARG A 631 -22.68 -75.85 60.43
N ARG A 632 -22.70 -76.17 59.13
CA ARG A 632 -21.77 -75.64 58.12
C ARG A 632 -22.22 -74.28 57.61
N GLU A 633 -23.51 -74.08 57.32
CA GLU A 633 -24.04 -72.77 56.90
C GLU A 633 -23.96 -71.72 58.01
N GLN A 634 -24.29 -72.07 59.26
CA GLN A 634 -24.07 -71.16 60.41
C GLN A 634 -22.58 -70.86 60.69
N LYS A 635 -21.64 -71.60 60.09
CA LYS A 635 -20.21 -71.24 60.06
C LYS A 635 -19.86 -70.39 58.83
N HIS A 636 -20.49 -70.63 57.67
CA HIS A 636 -20.25 -69.86 56.45
C HIS A 636 -20.67 -68.39 56.60
N SER A 637 -21.85 -68.11 57.19
CA SER A 637 -22.26 -66.73 57.51
C SER A 637 -21.35 -66.05 58.53
N LYS A 638 -20.66 -66.80 59.39
CA LYS A 638 -19.67 -66.24 60.33
C LYS A 638 -18.32 -65.95 59.66
N MET A 639 -17.90 -66.85 58.77
CA MET A 639 -16.65 -66.71 58.00
C MET A 639 -16.70 -65.56 56.99
N LEU A 640 -17.87 -65.28 56.39
CA LEU A 640 -18.08 -64.10 55.53
C LEU A 640 -18.10 -62.77 56.31
N GLN A 641 -18.53 -62.77 57.57
CA GLN A 641 -18.44 -61.59 58.44
C GLN A 641 -16.97 -61.30 58.79
N GLU A 642 -16.17 -62.33 59.12
CA GLU A 642 -14.74 -62.19 59.46
C GLU A 642 -13.84 -61.90 58.23
N GLN A 643 -14.32 -62.15 57.01
CA GLN A 643 -13.60 -61.81 55.76
C GLN A 643 -13.80 -60.36 55.28
N LEU A 644 -14.78 -59.62 55.80
CA LEU A 644 -14.93 -58.18 55.54
C LEU A 644 -13.99 -57.33 56.42
N ASP A 645 -13.67 -57.78 57.63
CA ASP A 645 -12.78 -57.08 58.58
C ASP A 645 -11.28 -57.43 58.43
N GLN A 646 -10.89 -58.26 57.46
CA GLN A 646 -9.48 -58.62 57.20
C GLN A 646 -8.88 -58.02 55.91
N LEU A 647 -9.60 -57.11 55.24
CA LEU A 647 -9.07 -56.32 54.11
C LEU A 647 -8.97 -54.81 54.42
N ASN A 648 -8.76 -54.46 55.69
CA ASN A 648 -8.38 -53.12 56.12
C ASN A 648 -7.12 -53.15 56.99
N GLY A 649 -6.01 -52.64 56.44
CA GLY A 649 -4.68 -52.67 57.06
C GLY A 649 -3.86 -53.93 56.73
N THR A 650 -2.52 -53.90 56.64
CA THR A 650 -1.59 -52.80 56.96
C THR A 650 -0.28 -52.89 56.14
N ALA A 651 0.48 -51.80 56.13
CA ALA A 651 1.89 -51.66 55.72
C ALA A 651 2.20 -51.86 54.21
N THR A 652 3.08 -51.11 53.52
CA THR A 652 4.26 -50.29 53.85
C THR A 652 5.54 -51.06 54.23
N LEU A 653 6.71 -50.46 53.94
CA LEU A 653 8.07 -51.03 54.12
C LEU A 653 8.40 -52.17 53.12
N ARG A 654 9.63 -52.40 52.63
CA ARG A 654 11.01 -51.91 52.93
C ARG A 654 11.74 -51.64 51.58
N SER A 655 12.59 -50.62 51.39
CA SER A 655 13.92 -50.32 51.98
C SER A 655 15.08 -51.14 51.34
N PRO A 656 16.34 -50.65 51.19
CA PRO A 656 16.91 -49.36 51.63
C PRO A 656 17.67 -48.50 50.57
N ARG A 657 18.03 -47.31 51.05
CA ARG A 657 19.00 -46.29 50.62
C ARG A 657 20.30 -46.78 49.92
N LYS A 658 20.88 -45.86 49.11
CA LYS A 658 22.31 -45.41 48.99
C LYS A 658 23.44 -46.47 49.19
N SER A 659 24.48 -46.57 48.34
CA SER A 659 25.02 -45.58 47.38
C SER A 659 25.96 -46.17 46.30
N THR A 660 26.32 -45.31 45.32
CA THR A 660 27.61 -45.26 44.58
C THR A 660 28.05 -46.38 43.62
N VAL A 661 27.92 -46.06 42.31
CA VAL A 661 28.94 -46.21 41.23
C VAL A 661 29.07 -47.57 40.49
N VAL A 662 29.42 -47.47 39.19
CA VAL A 662 29.84 -48.49 38.19
C VAL A 662 28.77 -49.07 37.22
N ASN A 663 28.95 -48.74 35.93
CA ASN A 663 28.51 -49.39 34.66
C ASN A 663 27.00 -49.61 34.37
N GLY A 664 26.53 -49.51 33.11
CA GLY A 664 27.18 -49.17 31.83
C GLY A 664 26.13 -48.80 30.76
N ALA A 665 26.43 -48.63 29.46
CA ALA A 665 27.68 -48.76 28.70
C ALA A 665 27.58 -48.02 27.34
N ALA A 666 28.70 -47.95 26.60
CA ALA A 666 28.85 -47.62 25.16
C ALA A 666 28.58 -46.16 24.67
N ASP A 667 29.35 -45.60 23.73
CA ASP A 667 30.78 -45.80 23.41
C ASP A 667 31.37 -44.66 22.53
N GLU A 668 32.68 -44.77 22.22
CA GLU A 668 33.44 -44.09 21.14
C GLU A 668 33.79 -42.57 21.31
N PRO A 669 34.97 -42.11 20.82
CA PRO A 669 35.90 -41.41 21.73
C PRO A 669 36.59 -40.13 21.17
N LYS A 670 37.62 -39.65 21.89
CA LYS A 670 38.24 -38.33 21.74
C LYS A 670 39.69 -38.32 21.23
N LEU A 671 39.96 -37.41 20.30
CA LEU A 671 41.10 -36.47 20.18
C LEU A 671 42.51 -36.79 20.78
N ARG A 672 43.50 -36.60 19.88
CA ARG A 672 44.92 -36.12 20.05
C ARG A 672 46.06 -37.14 20.31
N PRO A 673 47.32 -36.83 19.91
CA PRO A 673 48.41 -37.81 19.78
C PRO A 673 49.69 -37.55 20.61
N ALA A 674 50.51 -38.60 20.85
CA ALA A 674 51.94 -38.47 21.18
C ALA A 674 52.78 -39.78 20.96
N SER A 675 53.55 -39.81 19.87
CA SER A 675 55.00 -40.15 19.75
C SER A 675 55.68 -41.40 20.38
N ILE A 676 56.59 -42.01 19.57
CA ILE A 676 57.82 -42.82 19.88
C ILE A 676 57.77 -44.38 19.69
N ALA A 677 58.37 -44.83 18.56
CA ALA A 677 59.33 -45.95 18.29
C ALA A 677 59.13 -47.39 18.90
N THR A 678 59.66 -48.52 18.37
CA THR A 678 60.79 -48.76 17.42
C THR A 678 60.75 -50.18 16.78
N VAL A 679 60.74 -50.33 15.42
CA VAL A 679 61.54 -51.28 14.56
C VAL A 679 61.44 -52.84 14.81
N PRO A 680 61.88 -53.82 13.94
CA PRO A 680 62.19 -53.89 12.48
C PRO A 680 61.41 -54.99 11.66
N ARG A 681 61.30 -54.84 10.32
CA ARG A 681 62.09 -55.63 9.32
C ARG A 681 61.72 -55.35 7.84
N SER A 682 62.77 -55.30 7.02
CA SER A 682 62.81 -55.19 5.54
C SER A 682 62.53 -56.57 4.85
N PRO A 683 62.49 -56.76 3.49
CA PRO A 683 63.26 -56.02 2.47
C PRO A 683 62.75 -55.86 1.00
N ARG A 684 63.28 -54.81 0.33
CA ARG A 684 63.60 -54.69 -1.13
C ARG A 684 62.39 -54.61 -2.12
N LYS A 685 62.52 -53.99 -3.31
CA LYS A 685 63.72 -53.46 -4.03
C LYS A 685 63.41 -52.21 -4.89
N GLN A 686 64.42 -51.36 -5.06
CA GLN A 686 64.57 -50.22 -6.00
C GLN A 686 65.11 -50.70 -7.39
N PRO A 687 65.40 -49.88 -8.45
CA PRO A 687 65.85 -48.46 -8.46
C PRO A 687 65.38 -47.58 -9.65
N ALA A 688 66.14 -46.52 -9.98
CA ALA A 688 65.80 -45.41 -10.87
C ALA A 688 66.90 -45.06 -11.92
N THR A 689 66.72 -43.92 -12.60
CA THR A 689 67.72 -43.01 -13.23
C THR A 689 68.37 -43.31 -14.61
N ILE A 690 68.51 -42.19 -15.38
CA ILE A 690 69.61 -41.81 -16.32
C ILE A 690 69.55 -42.17 -17.83
N LYS A 691 69.97 -41.17 -18.66
CA LYS A 691 70.56 -41.16 -20.04
C LYS A 691 69.70 -41.05 -21.34
N ARG A 692 69.87 -39.88 -21.99
CA ARG A 692 70.38 -39.63 -23.37
C ARG A 692 69.57 -39.96 -24.67
N SER A 693 69.35 -38.88 -25.42
CA SER A 693 69.73 -38.61 -26.85
C SER A 693 68.97 -39.18 -28.06
N ALA A 694 68.54 -38.23 -28.92
CA ALA A 694 68.48 -38.26 -30.40
C ALA A 694 67.42 -39.18 -31.08
N SER A 695 67.04 -39.01 -32.36
CA SER A 695 67.63 -38.21 -33.46
C SER A 695 66.59 -37.79 -34.53
N GLN A 696 66.88 -36.69 -35.25
CA GLN A 696 66.52 -36.42 -36.67
C GLN A 696 65.01 -36.32 -37.05
N THR A 697 64.61 -35.72 -38.18
CA THR A 697 65.33 -35.02 -39.27
C THR A 697 65.03 -33.51 -39.21
N GLU A 698 65.93 -32.56 -39.47
CA GLU A 698 66.83 -32.33 -40.62
C GLU A 698 66.15 -31.92 -41.93
N THR A 699 66.20 -30.62 -42.23
CA THR A 699 66.90 -30.15 -43.44
C THR A 699 67.45 -28.74 -43.18
N LYS A 700 68.67 -28.46 -43.66
CA LYS A 700 69.32 -27.14 -43.58
C LYS A 700 69.40 -26.53 -44.98
N ALA A 701 69.23 -25.21 -45.07
CA ALA A 701 69.91 -24.38 -46.06
C ALA A 701 70.45 -23.12 -45.35
N ASN A 702 71.55 -22.58 -45.85
CA ASN A 702 72.30 -21.48 -45.23
C ASN A 702 72.68 -20.47 -46.33
N SER A 703 72.64 -19.17 -46.04
CA SER A 703 73.74 -18.20 -46.30
C SER A 703 73.29 -16.74 -46.48
N LYS A 704 74.24 -15.84 -46.17
CA LYS A 704 74.48 -14.52 -46.81
C LYS A 704 73.45 -13.38 -46.65
N SER A 705 73.85 -12.41 -45.83
CA SER A 705 73.84 -10.97 -46.12
C SER A 705 74.53 -10.66 -47.47
N PRO A 706 74.29 -9.52 -48.19
CA PRO A 706 74.31 -8.17 -47.60
C PRO A 706 73.40 -7.05 -48.19
N GLU A 707 73.47 -5.89 -47.51
CA GLU A 707 73.35 -4.49 -48.00
C GLU A 707 72.07 -3.91 -48.68
N LYS A 708 71.51 -2.90 -47.97
CA LYS A 708 71.20 -1.52 -48.39
C LYS A 708 69.90 -1.11 -49.12
N GLN A 709 69.40 0.02 -48.59
CA GLN A 709 68.67 1.15 -49.19
C GLN A 709 67.16 1.04 -49.55
N GLU A 710 66.38 1.74 -48.70
CA GLU A 710 65.43 2.81 -49.07
C GLU A 710 64.33 2.53 -50.12
N SER A 711 63.06 2.52 -49.71
CA SER A 711 62.28 3.78 -49.65
C SER A 711 60.78 3.58 -49.31
N LYS A 712 60.15 4.68 -48.88
CA LYS A 712 58.70 4.91 -48.70
C LYS A 712 58.03 4.13 -47.54
N GLY A 713 57.22 4.87 -46.77
CA GLY A 713 56.48 4.34 -45.63
C GLY A 713 55.12 3.78 -46.03
N GLU A 714 54.69 2.75 -45.31
CA GLU A 714 53.39 2.10 -45.44
C GLU A 714 52.61 2.32 -44.14
N VAL A 715 51.37 2.81 -44.23
CA VAL A 715 50.56 3.09 -43.04
C VAL A 715 49.95 1.77 -42.55
N THR A 716 50.38 1.33 -41.37
CA THR A 716 49.89 0.12 -40.71
C THR A 716 48.43 0.30 -40.27
N HIS A 717 47.50 -0.22 -41.06
CA HIS A 717 46.07 -0.24 -40.73
C HIS A 717 45.76 -1.30 -39.66
N HIS A 718 45.00 -0.93 -38.63
CA HIS A 718 44.65 -1.81 -37.52
C HIS A 718 43.95 -3.12 -37.97
N ARG A 719 44.64 -4.25 -37.81
CA ARG A 719 44.09 -5.58 -38.11
C ARG A 719 43.21 -6.10 -36.97
N PHE A 720 41.99 -5.56 -36.89
CA PHE A 720 40.99 -5.93 -35.89
C PHE A 720 40.41 -7.35 -36.06
N GLU A 721 40.50 -8.17 -35.00
CA GLU A 721 39.74 -9.41 -34.81
C GLU A 721 38.68 -9.25 -33.71
N LEU A 722 37.64 -10.10 -33.73
CA LEU A 722 36.57 -10.03 -32.73
C LEU A 722 36.97 -10.83 -31.48
N ALA A 723 36.99 -10.17 -30.32
CA ALA A 723 37.42 -10.73 -29.04
C ALA A 723 36.34 -10.55 -27.96
N LEU A 724 36.41 -11.36 -26.90
CA LEU A 724 35.63 -11.23 -25.67
C LEU A 724 36.59 -10.90 -24.53
N GLN A 725 36.19 -10.04 -23.58
CA GLN A 725 37.07 -9.63 -22.48
C GLN A 725 36.84 -10.54 -21.28
N GLU A 726 37.85 -11.36 -20.99
CA GLU A 726 37.90 -12.26 -19.84
C GLU A 726 37.98 -11.48 -18.52
N SER A 727 37.46 -12.07 -17.43
CA SER A 727 36.97 -11.33 -16.27
C SER A 727 38.03 -10.94 -15.22
N LYS A 728 39.22 -10.54 -15.64
CA LYS A 728 40.30 -10.12 -14.72
C LYS A 728 40.81 -8.72 -15.06
N VAL A 729 40.44 -7.78 -14.17
CA VAL A 729 41.00 -6.45 -13.84
C VAL A 729 41.45 -5.56 -15.02
N ASP A 730 41.07 -4.29 -14.95
CA ASP A 730 41.28 -3.24 -15.96
C ASP A 730 40.47 -3.41 -17.25
N ALA A 731 39.44 -2.56 -17.38
CA ALA A 731 38.69 -2.39 -18.61
C ALA A 731 39.54 -1.55 -19.58
N ALA A 732 39.88 -2.09 -20.74
CA ALA A 732 40.66 -1.35 -21.73
C ALA A 732 39.77 -0.30 -22.43
N ASN A 733 40.28 0.91 -22.64
CA ASN A 733 39.54 2.00 -23.26
C ASN A 733 39.55 1.90 -24.80
N CYS A 734 38.44 2.27 -25.45
CA CYS A 734 38.31 2.24 -26.90
C CYS A 734 39.18 3.32 -27.57
N VAL A 735 40.05 2.91 -28.49
CA VAL A 735 40.98 3.79 -29.25
C VAL A 735 40.28 4.77 -30.24
N ALA A 736 38.95 4.88 -30.20
CA ALA A 736 38.15 5.77 -31.06
C ALA A 736 37.11 6.63 -30.31
N CYS A 737 36.84 6.37 -29.02
CA CYS A 737 35.95 7.20 -28.19
C CYS A 737 36.31 7.21 -26.70
N GLU A 738 37.47 6.63 -26.36
CA GLU A 738 38.08 6.52 -25.02
C GLU A 738 37.23 5.85 -23.92
N GLN A 739 36.01 5.40 -24.23
CA GLN A 739 35.14 4.71 -23.27
C GLN A 739 35.60 3.25 -22.99
N PRO A 740 35.45 2.74 -21.76
CA PRO A 740 35.91 1.40 -21.36
C PRO A 740 35.14 0.27 -22.06
N ILE A 741 35.83 -0.82 -22.40
CA ILE A 741 35.26 -2.08 -22.91
C ILE A 741 34.73 -2.94 -21.74
N ILE A 742 33.54 -3.50 -21.92
CA ILE A 742 32.84 -4.31 -20.89
C ILE A 742 33.31 -5.77 -20.94
N ALA A 743 33.60 -6.35 -19.77
CA ALA A 743 33.88 -7.79 -19.65
C ALA A 743 32.68 -8.63 -20.12
N GLY A 744 32.92 -9.55 -21.06
CA GLY A 744 31.88 -10.34 -21.73
C GLY A 744 31.22 -9.68 -22.96
N SER A 745 31.49 -8.41 -23.27
CA SER A 745 31.03 -7.81 -24.53
C SER A 745 31.96 -8.17 -25.71
N PRO A 746 31.41 -8.42 -26.93
CA PRO A 746 32.23 -8.66 -28.12
C PRO A 746 32.75 -7.35 -28.71
N TYR A 747 34.06 -7.13 -28.62
CA TYR A 747 34.76 -5.95 -29.11
C TYR A 747 35.78 -6.32 -30.20
N TRP A 748 36.38 -5.32 -30.82
CA TRP A 748 37.45 -5.49 -31.80
C TRP A 748 38.81 -5.28 -31.13
N ARG A 749 39.71 -6.28 -31.16
CA ARG A 749 41.11 -6.17 -30.73
C ARG A 749 42.02 -6.16 -31.95
N CYS A 750 42.93 -5.19 -32.06
CA CYS A 750 43.95 -5.19 -33.10
C CYS A 750 44.98 -6.30 -32.82
N LYS A 751 45.33 -7.12 -33.82
CA LYS A 751 46.31 -8.21 -33.65
C LYS A 751 47.74 -7.73 -33.37
N GLU A 752 48.05 -6.49 -33.74
CA GLU A 752 49.42 -5.96 -33.80
C GLU A 752 49.73 -5.08 -32.58
N CYS A 753 49.07 -3.93 -32.44
CA CYS A 753 49.22 -3.04 -31.28
C CYS A 753 48.43 -3.47 -30.02
N LYS A 754 47.46 -4.40 -30.15
CA LYS A 754 46.49 -4.83 -29.12
C LYS A 754 45.42 -3.81 -28.73
N ASP A 755 45.39 -2.63 -29.37
CA ASP A 755 44.35 -1.62 -29.16
C ASP A 755 42.94 -2.19 -29.35
N VAL A 756 41.98 -1.65 -28.60
CA VAL A 756 40.60 -2.14 -28.55
C VAL A 756 39.62 -1.11 -29.09
N SER A 757 38.54 -1.56 -29.73
CA SER A 757 37.41 -0.69 -30.09
C SER A 757 36.06 -1.38 -29.98
N HIS A 758 35.02 -0.64 -29.61
CA HIS A 758 33.66 -1.19 -29.57
C HIS A 758 33.21 -1.64 -30.96
N ARG A 759 32.26 -2.58 -31.00
CA ARG A 759 31.68 -3.10 -32.24
C ARG A 759 31.18 -2.02 -33.20
N LYS A 760 30.62 -0.92 -32.68
CA LYS A 760 30.16 0.27 -33.44
C LYS A 760 31.30 1.22 -33.82
N CYS A 761 32.30 1.42 -32.95
CA CYS A 761 33.34 2.44 -33.11
C CYS A 761 34.47 2.07 -34.09
N ARG A 762 34.52 0.83 -34.60
CA ARG A 762 35.57 0.36 -35.54
C ARG A 762 35.73 1.24 -36.78
N ALA A 763 34.66 1.86 -37.28
CA ALA A 763 34.72 2.75 -38.44
C ALA A 763 35.42 4.09 -38.15
N ASN A 764 35.54 4.47 -36.88
CA ASN A 764 36.03 5.77 -36.43
C ASN A 764 37.47 5.69 -35.88
N VAL A 765 38.15 4.55 -36.01
CA VAL A 765 39.55 4.39 -35.60
C VAL A 765 40.47 5.06 -36.64
N THR A 766 40.97 6.24 -36.31
CA THR A 766 41.83 7.06 -37.20
C THR A 766 43.33 6.94 -36.90
N SER A 767 43.72 6.34 -35.78
CA SER A 767 45.13 6.17 -35.39
C SER A 767 45.87 5.14 -36.26
N SER A 768 47.18 5.34 -36.45
CA SER A 768 48.08 4.35 -37.06
C SER A 768 48.48 3.26 -36.06
N CYS A 769 48.48 1.99 -36.48
CA CYS A 769 48.83 0.86 -35.63
C CYS A 769 50.31 0.90 -35.23
N GLY A 770 50.60 1.06 -33.93
CA GLY A 770 51.94 0.94 -33.34
C GLY A 770 52.57 2.22 -32.77
N SER A 771 51.89 3.37 -32.84
CA SER A 771 52.37 4.62 -32.27
C SER A 771 52.12 4.70 -30.75
N SER A 772 53.18 4.61 -29.94
CA SER A 772 53.10 4.72 -28.46
C SER A 772 54.05 5.80 -27.93
N VAL A 773 53.62 6.52 -26.90
CA VAL A 773 54.36 7.61 -26.23
C VAL A 773 54.79 7.13 -24.84
N VAL A 774 56.04 7.42 -24.46
CA VAL A 774 56.67 6.88 -23.24
C VAL A 774 56.83 7.96 -22.18
N SER A 775 56.58 7.61 -20.91
CA SER A 775 56.98 8.39 -19.73
C SER A 775 57.66 7.50 -18.68
N SER A 776 58.79 7.95 -18.15
CA SER A 776 59.52 7.39 -16.98
C SER A 776 58.79 7.73 -15.65
N CYS A 777 59.19 7.36 -14.43
CA CYS A 777 60.38 6.73 -13.79
C CYS A 777 59.99 6.29 -12.34
N ASP A 778 60.64 5.42 -11.56
CA ASP A 778 61.68 4.37 -11.72
C ASP A 778 61.68 3.46 -10.45
N GLU A 779 62.49 2.40 -10.35
CA GLU A 779 62.50 1.43 -9.23
C GLU A 779 63.41 1.81 -8.02
N VAL A 780 62.95 1.59 -6.77
CA VAL A 780 63.81 1.34 -5.56
C VAL A 780 63.14 0.35 -4.57
N SER A 781 63.97 -0.41 -3.85
CA SER A 781 63.72 -1.65 -3.09
C SER A 781 62.95 -1.62 -1.75
N GLU A 782 62.40 -2.79 -1.40
CA GLU A 782 62.28 -3.47 -0.08
C GLU A 782 62.28 -2.69 1.26
N ALA A 783 61.25 -2.90 2.10
CA ALA A 783 61.36 -3.53 3.45
C ALA A 783 60.00 -3.71 4.18
N ARG A 784 59.99 -4.58 5.21
CA ARG A 784 58.97 -4.81 6.28
C ARG A 784 59.71 -4.75 7.64
N PRO A 785 59.08 -4.61 8.85
CA PRO A 785 57.75 -5.14 9.21
C PRO A 785 56.86 -4.33 10.20
N GLU A 786 55.67 -4.90 10.41
CA GLU A 786 54.70 -4.86 11.53
C GLU A 786 54.96 -4.03 12.82
N SER A 787 53.93 -3.33 13.30
CA SER A 787 53.46 -3.39 14.71
C SER A 787 52.05 -2.75 14.89
N SER A 788 51.48 -2.83 16.08
CA SER A 788 50.02 -2.78 16.36
C SER A 788 49.45 -1.47 16.90
N CYS A 789 48.21 -1.17 16.47
CA CYS A 789 47.08 -0.58 17.22
C CYS A 789 47.31 0.51 18.29
N SER A 790 46.73 1.70 18.08
CA SER A 790 45.91 2.41 19.09
C SER A 790 45.10 3.56 18.45
N SER A 791 44.15 4.12 19.20
CA SER A 791 43.10 5.03 18.74
C SER A 791 43.27 6.49 19.20
N SER A 792 42.96 7.45 18.34
CA SER A 792 42.20 8.66 18.71
C SER A 792 41.68 9.39 17.46
N LEU A 793 40.76 10.34 17.67
CA LEU A 793 40.28 11.30 16.67
C LEU A 793 41.39 12.30 16.30
N ASP A 794 41.45 12.71 15.04
CA ASP A 794 40.94 14.02 14.60
C ASP A 794 40.82 14.07 13.07
N THR A 795 39.90 14.88 12.54
CA THR A 795 39.65 14.98 11.09
C THR A 795 39.67 16.43 10.64
N MET A 796 40.83 16.84 10.09
CA MET A 796 40.96 18.03 9.26
C MET A 796 41.27 17.58 7.84
N GLU A 797 40.52 18.11 6.86
CA GLU A 797 40.67 17.70 5.46
C GLU A 797 42.07 18.04 4.92
N SER A 798 42.76 17.04 4.39
CA SER A 798 44.04 17.17 3.72
C SER A 798 43.93 16.50 2.36
N GLU A 799 43.97 17.27 1.27
CA GLU A 799 43.85 16.72 -0.09
C GLU A 799 45.09 15.90 -0.46
N SER A 800 45.01 14.58 -0.26
CA SER A 800 45.99 13.64 -0.80
C SER A 800 45.73 13.41 -2.30
N ASN A 801 46.68 13.84 -3.13
CA ASN A 801 46.66 13.60 -4.57
C ASN A 801 46.88 12.12 -4.90
N CYS A 802 45.81 11.33 -4.81
CA CYS A 802 45.71 10.00 -5.41
C CYS A 802 44.76 10.06 -6.62
N THR A 803 45.12 9.39 -7.71
CA THR A 803 44.33 9.27 -8.95
C THR A 803 43.14 8.31 -8.84
N ASP A 804 42.51 8.25 -7.66
CA ASP A 804 41.31 7.45 -7.43
C ASP A 804 40.11 8.00 -8.20
N GLU A 805 39.76 7.28 -9.27
CA GLU A 805 38.51 7.43 -10.01
C GLU A 805 37.31 7.44 -9.04
N TYR A 806 36.46 8.46 -9.10
CA TYR A 806 35.29 8.54 -8.22
C TYR A 806 34.27 7.46 -8.58
N LYS A 807 33.87 6.65 -7.59
CA LYS A 807 32.95 5.51 -7.73
C LYS A 807 31.70 5.65 -6.86
N GLY A 808 31.32 6.88 -6.51
CA GLY A 808 30.31 7.14 -5.48
C GLY A 808 30.89 7.18 -4.07
N THR A 809 30.09 7.67 -3.12
CA THR A 809 30.38 7.60 -1.68
C THR A 809 29.62 6.40 -1.10
N LEU A 810 30.32 5.43 -0.51
CA LEU A 810 29.68 4.24 0.07
C LEU A 810 28.82 4.66 1.28
N ALA A 811 27.51 4.40 1.20
CA ALA A 811 26.52 4.77 2.21
C ALA A 811 26.09 3.59 3.09
N TYR A 812 25.94 2.39 2.51
CA TYR A 812 25.65 1.15 3.26
C TYR A 812 26.45 -0.03 2.67
N ASN A 813 26.89 -0.96 3.53
CA ASN A 813 27.62 -2.16 3.13
C ASN A 813 27.10 -3.39 3.86
N GLY A 814 26.52 -4.35 3.13
CA GLY A 814 25.94 -5.57 3.70
C GLY A 814 26.92 -6.44 4.50
N SER A 815 28.23 -6.32 4.28
CA SER A 815 29.22 -7.14 5.01
C SER A 815 29.35 -6.80 6.50
N GLN A 816 28.99 -5.58 6.91
CA GLN A 816 29.23 -5.10 8.28
C GLN A 816 28.29 -5.72 9.34
N ASN A 817 27.11 -6.22 8.94
CA ASN A 817 26.15 -6.86 9.85
C ASN A 817 26.47 -8.34 10.18
N SER A 818 27.47 -8.93 9.53
CA SER A 818 27.79 -10.36 9.58
C SER A 818 28.12 -10.94 10.96
N HIS A 819 28.35 -10.11 11.98
CA HIS A 819 28.67 -10.57 13.33
C HIS A 819 27.45 -11.03 14.16
N ASN A 820 26.21 -10.66 13.84
CA ASN A 820 25.01 -11.16 14.56
C ASN A 820 23.65 -10.85 13.90
N SER A 821 23.56 -10.63 12.58
CA SER A 821 22.27 -10.37 11.92
C SER A 821 22.17 -10.94 10.50
N GLU A 822 20.92 -11.20 10.09
CA GLU A 822 20.56 -11.75 8.78
C GLU A 822 20.99 -10.81 7.65
N VAL A 823 21.43 -11.39 6.53
CA VAL A 823 21.76 -10.63 5.31
C VAL A 823 20.46 -10.10 4.71
N ILE A 824 20.32 -8.78 4.61
CA ILE A 824 19.16 -8.15 3.97
C ILE A 824 19.36 -8.02 2.46
N GLU A 825 18.33 -8.35 1.71
CA GLU A 825 18.24 -8.10 0.27
C GLU A 825 17.31 -6.91 0.02
N ILE A 826 17.88 -5.78 -0.36
CA ILE A 826 17.20 -4.52 -0.66
C ILE A 826 16.63 -4.59 -2.10
N ASN A 827 15.33 -4.32 -2.23
CA ASN A 827 14.62 -4.23 -3.51
C ASN A 827 14.45 -2.77 -3.96
N CYS A 828 14.13 -1.89 -3.01
CA CYS A 828 13.83 -0.47 -3.26
C CYS A 828 14.23 0.39 -2.04
N ALA A 829 14.35 1.71 -2.23
CA ALA A 829 14.60 2.63 -1.13
C ALA A 829 13.78 3.94 -1.25
N PHE A 830 13.65 4.65 -0.12
CA PHE A 830 13.10 6.00 -0.04
C PHE A 830 13.93 6.84 0.93
N GLU A 831 14.31 8.06 0.56
CA GLU A 831 15.07 9.00 1.40
C GLU A 831 14.11 9.91 2.21
N ILE A 832 14.22 9.88 3.53
CA ILE A 832 13.64 10.89 4.42
C ILE A 832 14.72 11.96 4.66
N VAL A 833 14.67 13.01 3.83
CA VAL A 833 15.76 13.99 3.64
C VAL A 833 16.17 14.67 4.94
N GLU A 834 15.19 15.13 5.73
CA GLU A 834 15.41 15.98 6.92
C GLU A 834 16.26 15.31 8.00
N GLN A 835 16.20 13.97 8.13
CA GLN A 835 16.97 13.21 9.12
C GLN A 835 18.04 12.29 8.50
N LYS A 836 18.28 12.39 7.18
CA LYS A 836 19.17 11.52 6.38
C LYS A 836 18.91 10.02 6.63
N ILE A 837 17.64 9.63 6.59
CA ILE A 837 17.22 8.26 6.82
C ILE A 837 16.85 7.60 5.49
N LEU A 838 17.43 6.43 5.20
CA LEU A 838 17.02 5.56 4.11
C LEU A 838 16.06 4.49 4.62
N LEU A 839 14.85 4.46 4.06
CA LEU A 839 13.88 3.39 4.24
C LEU A 839 14.10 2.36 3.13
N PHE A 840 14.57 1.16 3.47
CA PHE A 840 14.76 0.04 2.56
C PHE A 840 13.56 -0.90 2.59
N GLY A 841 12.97 -1.16 1.41
CA GLY A 841 12.06 -2.28 1.22
C GLY A 841 12.84 -3.53 0.81
N CYS A 842 12.74 -4.60 1.60
CA CYS A 842 13.58 -5.79 1.49
C CYS A 842 12.76 -7.08 1.33
N ASN A 843 13.40 -8.17 0.89
CA ASN A 843 12.79 -9.51 0.87
C ASN A 843 12.42 -10.06 2.26
N SER A 844 13.03 -9.53 3.32
CA SER A 844 12.81 -9.88 4.72
C SER A 844 12.02 -8.83 5.53
N GLY A 845 11.39 -7.86 4.85
CA GLY A 845 10.50 -6.88 5.47
C GLY A 845 10.85 -5.43 5.15
N LEU A 846 10.64 -4.54 6.13
CA LEU A 846 10.90 -3.12 6.00
C LEU A 846 12.01 -2.71 6.97
N PHE A 847 13.06 -2.08 6.47
CA PHE A 847 14.23 -1.71 7.27
C PHE A 847 14.51 -0.21 7.15
N THR A 848 15.05 0.38 8.21
CA THR A 848 15.45 1.77 8.27
C THR A 848 16.95 1.84 8.52
N TYR A 849 17.66 2.61 7.72
CA TYR A 849 19.09 2.85 7.86
C TYR A 849 19.35 4.35 8.01
N ASN A 850 19.88 4.77 9.17
CA ASN A 850 20.29 6.15 9.37
C ASN A 850 21.74 6.31 8.89
N VAL A 851 21.97 7.19 7.91
CA VAL A 851 23.24 7.29 7.19
C VAL A 851 24.37 7.85 8.08
N ASP A 852 24.07 8.83 8.94
CA ASP A 852 25.08 9.46 9.81
C ASP A 852 25.54 8.54 10.97
N THR A 853 24.61 7.77 11.56
CA THR A 853 24.94 6.84 12.67
C THR A 853 25.27 5.41 12.19
N GLN A 854 25.16 5.16 10.88
CA GLN A 854 25.32 3.86 10.23
C GLN A 854 24.47 2.71 10.83
N ARG A 855 23.38 3.05 11.52
CA ARG A 855 22.54 2.10 12.26
C ARG A 855 21.37 1.59 11.41
N LEU A 856 21.25 0.27 11.32
CA LEU A 856 20.08 -0.42 10.78
C LEU A 856 19.05 -0.71 11.90
N LEU A 857 17.77 -0.62 11.54
CA LEU A 857 16.59 -0.92 12.38
C LEU A 857 15.57 -1.70 11.52
N HIS A 858 14.83 -2.63 12.12
CA HIS A 858 13.77 -3.38 11.42
C HIS A 858 12.38 -2.91 11.88
N ILE A 859 11.54 -2.48 10.95
CA ILE A 859 10.13 -2.15 11.16
C ILE A 859 9.29 -3.40 10.89
N ALA A 860 8.63 -3.91 11.93
CA ALA A 860 7.75 -5.07 11.83
C ALA A 860 6.36 -4.70 11.27
N GLY A 861 5.66 -5.65 10.66
CA GLY A 861 4.29 -5.49 10.15
C GLY A 861 4.10 -5.82 8.67
N ILE A 862 5.19 -5.92 7.90
CA ILE A 862 5.17 -6.40 6.50
C ILE A 862 6.29 -7.43 6.32
N GLU A 863 5.97 -8.59 5.74
CA GLU A 863 6.90 -9.73 5.57
C GLU A 863 7.98 -9.49 4.51
N SER A 864 7.62 -8.82 3.42
CA SER A 864 8.53 -8.40 2.36
C SER A 864 7.98 -7.18 1.63
N VAL A 865 8.87 -6.34 1.10
CA VAL A 865 8.53 -5.11 0.37
C VAL A 865 9.40 -5.01 -0.89
N SER A 866 8.75 -4.80 -2.04
CA SER A 866 9.40 -4.75 -3.36
C SER A 866 9.34 -3.37 -4.03
N CYS A 867 8.33 -2.56 -3.68
CA CYS A 867 8.16 -1.19 -4.15
C CYS A 867 7.51 -0.36 -3.03
N VAL A 868 7.95 0.88 -2.85
CA VAL A 868 7.40 1.87 -1.91
C VAL A 868 7.13 3.16 -2.66
N SER A 869 5.97 3.77 -2.43
CA SER A 869 5.64 5.13 -2.88
C SER A 869 5.04 5.95 -1.74
N VAL A 870 5.38 7.23 -1.69
CA VAL A 870 5.03 8.14 -0.59
C VAL A 870 4.46 9.43 -1.16
N SER A 871 3.39 9.92 -0.55
CA SER A 871 2.95 11.30 -0.66
C SER A 871 3.02 11.97 0.70
N THR A 872 3.97 12.88 0.85
CA THR A 872 4.13 13.72 2.05
C THR A 872 2.96 14.69 2.19
N ARG A 873 2.47 15.27 1.07
CA ARG A 873 1.28 16.16 1.03
C ARG A 873 0.03 15.49 1.59
N LEU A 874 -0.19 14.22 1.27
CA LEU A 874 -1.35 13.45 1.73
C LEU A 874 -1.11 12.74 3.08
N ALA A 875 0.13 12.76 3.58
CA ALA A 875 0.61 11.94 4.68
C ALA A 875 0.27 10.44 4.53
N LYS A 876 0.44 9.87 3.31
CA LYS A 876 0.21 8.45 3.03
C LYS A 876 1.38 7.80 2.32
N ALA A 877 1.62 6.54 2.65
CA ALA A 877 2.55 5.66 1.95
C ALA A 877 1.82 4.41 1.46
N MET A 878 2.23 3.90 0.30
CA MET A 878 1.74 2.66 -0.30
C MET A 878 2.93 1.75 -0.63
N MET A 879 2.75 0.44 -0.43
CA MET A 879 3.82 -0.54 -0.57
C MET A 879 3.33 -1.82 -1.26
N VAL A 880 4.09 -2.32 -2.23
CA VAL A 880 3.89 -3.66 -2.81
C VAL A 880 4.65 -4.66 -1.95
N GLY A 881 3.91 -5.55 -1.28
CA GLY A 881 4.48 -6.50 -0.32
C GLY A 881 3.89 -7.91 -0.42
N ALA A 882 4.32 -8.77 0.51
CA ALA A 882 4.04 -10.21 0.48
C ALA A 882 4.34 -10.82 -0.90
N ASN A 883 5.56 -10.56 -1.40
CA ASN A 883 6.05 -11.01 -2.71
C ASN A 883 5.09 -10.68 -3.88
N GLY A 884 4.47 -9.49 -3.84
CA GLY A 884 3.53 -8.99 -4.84
C GLY A 884 2.08 -9.46 -4.67
N GLU A 885 1.74 -10.18 -3.60
CA GLU A 885 0.36 -10.66 -3.40
C GLU A 885 -0.56 -9.56 -2.87
N LYS A 886 -0.02 -8.66 -2.03
CA LYS A 886 -0.80 -7.62 -1.32
C LYS A 886 -0.26 -6.22 -1.63
N LEU A 887 -1.19 -5.28 -1.80
CA LEU A 887 -0.92 -3.85 -1.88
C LEU A 887 -1.31 -3.22 -0.54
N TYR A 888 -0.34 -2.67 0.18
CA TYR A 888 -0.52 -2.09 1.51
C TYR A 888 -0.59 -0.57 1.44
N GLN A 889 -1.33 0.05 2.37
CA GLN A 889 -1.32 1.50 2.64
C GLN A 889 -1.23 1.77 4.14
N CYS A 890 -0.51 2.83 4.53
CA CYS A 890 -0.37 3.30 5.91
C CYS A 890 -0.26 4.85 5.98
N ASP A 891 -0.29 5.41 7.19
CA ASP A 891 -0.02 6.84 7.39
C ASP A 891 1.49 7.10 7.36
N TYR A 892 1.91 8.08 6.56
CA TYR A 892 3.34 8.38 6.39
C TYR A 892 3.97 8.87 7.70
N ARG A 893 3.24 9.64 8.53
CA ARG A 893 3.77 10.17 9.80
C ARG A 893 4.01 9.06 10.81
N GLN A 894 3.19 8.01 10.78
CA GLN A 894 3.39 6.81 11.60
C GLN A 894 4.64 6.04 11.14
N LEU A 895 4.82 5.87 9.83
CA LEU A 895 6.00 5.25 9.22
C LEU A 895 7.28 6.04 9.56
N GLU A 896 7.28 7.35 9.35
CA GLU A 896 8.37 8.27 9.69
C GLU A 896 8.73 8.24 11.18
N SER A 897 7.72 8.25 12.06
CA SER A 897 7.91 8.06 13.51
C SER A 897 8.53 6.70 13.85
N ARG A 898 8.16 5.62 13.16
CA ARG A 898 8.80 4.30 13.34
C ARG A 898 10.26 4.30 12.86
N CYS A 899 10.56 4.97 11.75
CA CYS A 899 11.93 5.13 11.23
C CYS A 899 12.86 5.85 12.23
N GLN A 900 12.33 6.79 13.03
CA GLN A 900 13.10 7.56 14.01
C GLN A 900 13.28 6.84 15.37
N SER A 901 12.74 5.63 15.55
CA SER A 901 12.80 4.91 16.83
C SER A 901 14.22 4.49 17.21
N THR A 902 14.75 5.06 18.29
CA THR A 902 16.10 4.77 18.80
C THR A 902 16.18 3.52 19.68
N ILE A 903 15.05 3.00 20.17
CA ILE A 903 14.98 1.93 21.17
C ILE A 903 15.34 0.56 20.54
N PRO A 904 16.41 -0.14 20.97
CA PRO A 904 16.83 -1.40 20.33
C PRO A 904 16.01 -2.64 20.73
N CYS A 905 15.41 -2.63 21.93
CA CYS A 905 14.81 -3.82 22.54
C CYS A 905 13.40 -4.16 22.01
N ASN A 906 12.78 -3.28 21.23
CA ASN A 906 11.41 -3.46 20.75
C ASN A 906 11.33 -3.08 19.26
N LYS A 907 11.05 -4.05 18.38
CA LYS A 907 10.92 -3.80 16.93
C LYS A 907 9.69 -2.92 16.69
N PRO A 908 9.81 -1.69 16.16
CA PRO A 908 8.65 -0.83 15.94
C PRO A 908 7.68 -1.48 14.95
N VAL A 909 6.42 -1.63 15.35
CA VAL A 909 5.36 -2.19 14.49
C VAL A 909 4.70 -1.07 13.69
N LEU A 910 4.62 -1.25 12.38
CA LEU A 910 3.87 -0.42 11.45
C LEU A 910 2.48 -1.01 11.24
N GLU A 911 1.45 -0.23 11.52
CA GLU A 911 0.08 -0.57 11.19
C GLU A 911 -0.14 -0.35 9.69
N THR A 912 -0.71 -1.33 9.02
CA THR A 912 -1.00 -1.27 7.59
C THR A 912 -2.40 -1.77 7.31
N SER A 913 -3.01 -1.28 6.24
CA SER A 913 -4.24 -1.85 5.70
C SER A 913 -4.00 -2.32 4.27
N VAL A 914 -4.50 -3.50 3.92
CA VAL A 914 -4.45 -4.01 2.55
C VAL A 914 -5.53 -3.30 1.74
N ILE A 915 -5.22 -2.93 0.50
CA ILE A 915 -6.20 -2.47 -0.48
C ILE A 915 -6.81 -3.70 -1.15
N GLU A 916 -8.05 -4.01 -0.80
CA GLU A 916 -8.84 -5.03 -1.46
C GLU A 916 -9.34 -4.51 -2.82
N LEU A 917 -9.20 -5.32 -3.87
CA LEU A 917 -9.78 -5.03 -5.18
C LEU A 917 -11.15 -5.71 -5.27
N PRO A 918 -12.25 -4.97 -5.50
CA PRO A 918 -13.56 -5.54 -5.78
C PRO A 918 -13.68 -6.05 -7.24
N PHE A 919 -12.63 -5.89 -8.04
CA PHE A 919 -12.56 -6.45 -9.39
C PHE A 919 -12.44 -7.98 -9.32
N ALA A 920 -13.59 -8.65 -9.50
CA ALA A 920 -13.61 -10.06 -9.86
C ALA A 920 -12.69 -10.30 -11.08
N ASN A 921 -12.13 -11.50 -11.17
CA ASN A 921 -11.17 -11.94 -12.20
C ASN A 921 -9.69 -11.52 -11.99
N ARG A 922 -9.24 -11.20 -10.76
CA ARG A 922 -7.81 -11.33 -10.44
C ARG A 922 -7.45 -12.82 -10.36
N SER A 923 -6.51 -13.30 -11.18
CA SER A 923 -6.01 -14.67 -11.05
C SER A 923 -4.90 -14.75 -9.98
N VAL A 924 -4.71 -15.92 -9.35
CA VAL A 924 -3.73 -16.12 -8.26
C VAL A 924 -2.28 -15.82 -8.72
N SER A 925 -2.01 -15.87 -10.03
CA SER A 925 -0.73 -15.52 -10.65
C SER A 925 -0.48 -14.02 -10.84
N GLU A 926 -1.51 -13.15 -10.80
CA GLU A 926 -1.36 -11.70 -11.06
C GLU A 926 -0.77 -10.94 -9.87
N LYS A 927 0.55 -11.06 -9.68
CA LYS A 927 1.29 -10.34 -8.65
C LYS A 927 1.50 -8.87 -9.02
N TRP A 928 1.27 -7.99 -8.04
CA TRP A 928 1.65 -6.58 -8.05
C TRP A 928 3.15 -6.42 -8.28
N LYS A 929 3.55 -5.31 -8.92
CA LYS A 929 4.94 -4.98 -9.27
C LYS A 929 5.33 -3.56 -8.91
N LEU A 930 4.49 -2.59 -9.26
CA LEU A 930 4.77 -1.16 -9.12
C LEU A 930 3.58 -0.45 -8.45
N VAL A 931 3.85 0.59 -7.67
CA VAL A 931 2.84 1.54 -7.19
C VAL A 931 3.43 2.94 -7.17
N GLN A 932 2.65 3.95 -7.57
CA GLN A 932 3.05 5.34 -7.50
C GLN A 932 1.88 6.25 -7.15
N ILE A 933 2.02 7.06 -6.09
CA ILE A 933 1.06 8.09 -5.67
C ILE A 933 1.39 9.40 -6.41
N SER A 934 0.38 10.13 -6.88
CA SER A 934 0.56 11.46 -7.46
C SER A 934 0.91 12.48 -6.39
N ASN A 935 2.00 13.22 -6.65
CA ASN A 935 2.45 14.37 -5.87
C ASN A 935 2.34 15.70 -6.64
N GLU A 936 1.80 15.67 -7.86
CA GLU A 936 1.65 16.84 -8.74
C GLU A 936 0.31 17.58 -8.52
N SER A 937 -0.68 16.95 -7.88
CA SER A 937 -2.01 17.56 -7.66
C SER A 937 -1.94 18.79 -6.73
N GLU A 938 -2.65 19.85 -7.08
CA GLU A 938 -2.73 21.08 -6.28
C GLU A 938 -3.49 20.84 -4.97
N ASN A 939 -4.65 20.18 -5.04
CA ASN A 939 -5.34 19.63 -3.89
C ASN A 939 -4.76 18.25 -3.53
N ALA A 940 -4.36 18.05 -2.27
CA ALA A 940 -3.91 16.75 -1.79
C ALA A 940 -5.06 15.73 -1.72
N LEU A 941 -6.30 16.18 -1.47
CA LEU A 941 -7.45 15.28 -1.29
C LEU A 941 -7.94 14.63 -2.58
N ASP A 942 -7.61 15.20 -3.74
CA ASP A 942 -7.89 14.63 -5.07
C ASP A 942 -6.77 13.73 -5.60
N SER A 943 -5.75 13.45 -4.79
CA SER A 943 -4.61 12.61 -5.19
C SER A 943 -5.06 11.22 -5.70
N VAL A 944 -4.52 10.87 -6.86
CA VAL A 944 -4.67 9.56 -7.50
C VAL A 944 -3.38 8.76 -7.27
N ALA A 945 -3.52 7.46 -7.04
CA ALA A 945 -2.43 6.50 -7.09
C ALA A 945 -2.69 5.49 -8.21
N ILE A 946 -1.62 4.99 -8.82
CA ILE A 946 -1.67 3.97 -9.87
C ILE A 946 -0.80 2.82 -9.39
N ALA A 947 -1.36 1.61 -9.42
CA ALA A 947 -0.67 0.38 -9.07
C ALA A 947 -0.76 -0.60 -10.24
N ALA A 948 0.32 -1.33 -10.52
CA ALA A 948 0.40 -2.22 -11.67
C ALA A 948 0.76 -3.66 -11.27
N THR A 949 0.16 -4.62 -11.95
CA THR A 949 0.53 -6.04 -11.93
C THR A 949 1.38 -6.40 -13.15
N SER A 950 1.56 -7.69 -13.42
CA SER A 950 2.11 -8.21 -14.68
C SER A 950 1.25 -7.96 -15.93
N THR A 951 -0.02 -7.60 -15.76
CA THR A 951 -1.07 -7.68 -16.80
C THR A 951 -2.11 -6.57 -16.72
N ARG A 952 -2.06 -5.72 -15.69
CA ARG A 952 -3.06 -4.67 -15.43
C ARG A 952 -2.48 -3.42 -14.81
N ILE A 953 -3.05 -2.29 -15.21
CA ILE A 953 -2.97 -1.01 -14.51
C ILE A 953 -4.25 -0.86 -13.68
N VAL A 954 -4.12 -0.49 -12.40
CA VAL A 954 -5.23 -0.20 -11.49
C VAL A 954 -5.11 1.22 -10.99
N ILE A 955 -6.12 2.03 -11.29
CA ILE A 955 -6.21 3.44 -10.94
C ILE A 955 -7.04 3.58 -9.65
N LEU A 956 -6.47 4.25 -8.65
CA LEU A 956 -6.98 4.36 -7.30
C LEU A 956 -7.16 5.85 -6.94
N LYS A 957 -8.37 6.30 -6.61
CA LYS A 957 -8.57 7.67 -6.09
C LYS A 957 -8.58 7.64 -4.56
N TYR A 958 -8.04 8.66 -3.91
CA TYR A 958 -8.14 8.82 -2.47
C TYR A 958 -9.59 9.12 -2.05
N ASP A 959 -10.13 8.36 -1.12
CA ASP A 959 -11.42 8.64 -0.49
C ASP A 959 -11.17 9.36 0.85
N HIS A 960 -11.47 10.65 0.88
CA HIS A 960 -11.35 11.47 2.10
C HIS A 960 -12.30 11.01 3.23
N LYS A 961 -13.50 10.50 2.92
CA LYS A 961 -14.46 10.02 3.94
C LYS A 961 -13.99 8.72 4.62
N LEU A 962 -13.20 7.87 3.92
CA LEU A 962 -12.63 6.64 4.49
C LEU A 962 -11.11 6.70 4.79
N HIS A 963 -10.46 7.83 4.52
CA HIS A 963 -9.01 8.05 4.64
C HIS A 963 -8.11 7.00 3.95
N LYS A 964 -8.61 6.42 2.85
CA LYS A 964 -8.01 5.28 2.14
C LYS A 964 -8.11 5.43 0.63
N PHE A 965 -7.14 4.92 -0.11
CA PHE A 965 -7.25 4.75 -1.55
C PHE A 965 -8.30 3.68 -1.91
N LYS A 966 -9.15 3.98 -2.89
CA LYS A 966 -10.14 3.07 -3.48
C LYS A 966 -9.89 2.89 -4.97
N PRO A 967 -9.99 1.66 -5.51
CA PRO A 967 -9.94 1.45 -6.95
C PRO A 967 -11.15 2.06 -7.66
N VAL A 968 -10.90 2.76 -8.77
CA VAL A 968 -11.92 3.43 -9.60
C VAL A 968 -11.99 2.77 -10.97
N ARG A 969 -10.85 2.43 -11.57
CA ARG A 969 -10.77 1.80 -12.90
C ARG A 969 -9.60 0.82 -12.97
N ALA A 970 -9.74 -0.21 -13.79
CA ALA A 970 -8.66 -1.10 -14.18
C ALA A 970 -8.57 -1.15 -15.71
N LEU A 971 -7.36 -1.34 -16.23
CA LEU A 971 -7.03 -1.45 -17.64
C LEU A 971 -6.11 -2.66 -17.81
N ASP A 972 -6.36 -3.54 -18.78
CA ASP A 972 -5.47 -4.66 -19.09
C ASP A 972 -4.27 -4.18 -19.95
N THR A 973 -3.08 -4.76 -19.77
CA THR A 973 -1.86 -4.45 -20.53
C THR A 973 -1.23 -5.71 -21.13
N ALA A 974 -0.64 -5.58 -22.31
CA ALA A 974 -0.01 -6.71 -23.01
C ALA A 974 1.32 -7.16 -22.37
N THR A 975 2.01 -6.24 -21.68
CA THR A 975 3.25 -6.54 -20.93
C THR A 975 3.22 -5.91 -19.52
N PRO A 976 4.08 -6.34 -18.60
CA PRO A 976 4.20 -5.71 -17.28
C PRO A 976 4.60 -4.23 -17.40
N VAL A 977 4.00 -3.38 -16.58
CA VAL A 977 4.33 -1.95 -16.52
C VAL A 977 5.76 -1.74 -16.00
N THR A 978 6.57 -0.96 -16.72
CA THR A 978 7.95 -0.62 -16.38
C THR A 978 8.06 0.69 -15.60
N SER A 979 7.20 1.68 -15.86
CA SER A 979 7.17 2.95 -15.12
C SER A 979 5.79 3.59 -15.05
N ILE A 980 5.60 4.47 -14.08
CA ILE A 980 4.49 5.44 -14.02
C ILE A 980 5.10 6.84 -13.88
N PHE A 981 4.59 7.82 -14.63
CA PHE A 981 5.03 9.21 -14.55
C PHE A 981 3.79 10.13 -14.54
N TYR A 982 3.64 10.96 -13.51
CA TYR A 982 2.51 11.89 -13.41
C TYR A 982 2.85 13.23 -14.07
N THR A 983 1.93 13.73 -14.90
CA THR A 983 1.84 15.14 -15.28
C THR A 983 0.93 15.86 -14.27
N ARG A 984 0.40 17.04 -14.62
CA ARG A 984 -0.60 17.76 -13.81
C ARG A 984 -2.02 17.22 -13.96
N HIS A 985 -2.36 16.73 -15.16
CA HIS A 985 -3.73 16.35 -15.55
C HIS A 985 -3.82 14.90 -16.06
N SER A 986 -2.67 14.26 -16.29
CA SER A 986 -2.56 12.91 -16.83
C SER A 986 -1.43 12.11 -16.14
N ALA A 987 -1.32 10.83 -16.46
CA ALA A 987 -0.20 9.98 -16.08
C ALA A 987 0.26 9.14 -17.28
N ILE A 988 1.52 9.29 -17.66
CA ILE A 988 2.17 8.47 -18.70
C ILE A 988 2.64 7.16 -18.05
N VAL A 989 2.15 6.03 -18.56
CA VAL A 989 2.45 4.68 -18.07
C VAL A 989 3.15 3.88 -19.16
N SER A 990 4.30 3.29 -18.84
CA SER A 990 5.14 2.56 -19.78
C SER A 990 4.86 1.05 -19.68
N SER A 991 4.52 0.42 -20.80
CA SER A 991 4.27 -1.03 -20.92
C SER A 991 4.80 -1.52 -22.27
N ASP A 992 3.97 -2.09 -23.14
CA ASP A 992 4.31 -2.37 -24.54
C ASP A 992 4.36 -1.08 -25.38
N LYS A 993 3.59 -0.07 -24.97
CA LYS A 993 3.60 1.31 -25.47
C LYS A 993 3.72 2.29 -24.30
N PHE A 994 3.89 3.58 -24.61
CA PHE A 994 3.60 4.65 -23.66
C PHE A 994 2.11 4.99 -23.76
N TYR A 995 1.36 4.80 -22.68
CA TYR A 995 -0.05 5.18 -22.59
C TYR A 995 -0.19 6.43 -21.74
N GLU A 996 -0.89 7.44 -22.24
CA GLU A 996 -1.32 8.57 -21.42
C GLU A 996 -2.69 8.28 -20.81
N ILE A 997 -2.79 8.40 -19.49
CA ILE A 997 -4.01 8.20 -18.71
C ILE A 997 -4.50 9.53 -18.17
N ASP A 998 -5.67 9.97 -18.62
CA ASP A 998 -6.38 11.16 -18.11
C ASP A 998 -6.79 10.97 -16.63
N LEU A 999 -6.53 11.94 -15.74
CA LEU A 999 -6.80 11.82 -14.30
C LEU A 999 -8.23 12.22 -13.89
N ASP A 1000 -9.03 12.78 -14.79
CA ASP A 1000 -10.41 13.19 -14.56
C ASP A 1000 -11.42 12.13 -15.07
N ASN A 1001 -11.17 11.53 -16.24
CA ASN A 1001 -12.04 10.49 -16.83
C ASN A 1001 -11.44 9.07 -16.86
N TYR A 1002 -10.14 8.92 -16.54
CA TYR A 1002 -9.42 7.64 -16.46
C TYR A 1002 -9.34 6.86 -17.79
N ALA A 1003 -9.62 7.48 -18.94
CA ALA A 1003 -9.32 6.91 -20.24
C ALA A 1003 -7.80 6.78 -20.43
N ALA A 1004 -7.40 5.90 -21.35
CA ALA A 1004 -6.00 5.66 -21.68
C ALA A 1004 -5.84 5.61 -23.19
N GLU A 1005 -4.96 6.43 -23.73
CA GLU A 1005 -4.66 6.55 -25.16
C GLU A 1005 -3.16 6.37 -25.41
N GLU A 1006 -2.75 6.13 -26.65
CA GLU A 1006 -1.32 5.98 -26.99
C GLU A 1006 -0.67 7.36 -27.07
N PHE A 1007 0.34 7.60 -26.23
CA PHE A 1007 0.93 8.94 -26.06
C PHE A 1007 1.82 9.37 -27.24
N VAL A 1008 2.38 8.44 -28.02
CA VAL A 1008 3.34 8.77 -29.10
C VAL A 1008 2.60 8.92 -30.42
N ASP A 1009 2.66 10.11 -31.04
CA ASP A 1009 2.03 10.31 -32.35
C ASP A 1009 2.84 9.64 -33.48
N LEU A 1010 2.34 8.49 -33.94
CA LEU A 1010 2.90 7.74 -35.06
C LEU A 1010 2.54 8.33 -36.44
N ALA A 1011 1.75 9.42 -36.51
CA ALA A 1011 1.62 10.22 -37.73
C ALA A 1011 2.91 11.01 -38.03
N ASP A 1012 3.72 11.35 -37.00
CA ASP A 1012 5.07 11.85 -37.20
C ASP A 1012 5.97 10.72 -37.74
N LYS A 1013 6.35 10.88 -39.02
CA LYS A 1013 7.24 9.96 -39.74
C LYS A 1013 8.62 9.81 -39.10
N THR A 1014 9.07 10.77 -38.29
CA THR A 1014 10.32 10.67 -37.54
C THR A 1014 10.23 9.74 -36.33
N LEU A 1015 9.02 9.53 -35.80
CA LEU A 1015 8.73 8.66 -34.66
C LEU A 1015 8.28 7.25 -35.06
N GLN A 1016 7.93 7.00 -36.33
CA GLN A 1016 7.48 5.67 -36.79
C GLN A 1016 8.46 4.51 -36.53
N HIS A 1017 9.76 4.78 -36.36
CA HIS A 1017 10.72 3.74 -35.99
C HIS A 1017 10.54 3.21 -34.56
N THR A 1018 9.90 4.00 -33.67
CA THR A 1018 9.70 3.69 -32.24
C THR A 1018 8.68 2.58 -32.00
N SER A 1019 7.83 2.26 -32.98
CA SER A 1019 6.84 1.16 -32.86
C SER A 1019 7.46 -0.22 -32.62
N ASN A 1020 8.78 -0.32 -32.84
CA ASN A 1020 9.58 -1.55 -32.67
C ASN A 1020 10.58 -1.44 -31.50
N CYS A 1021 10.59 -0.32 -30.77
CA CYS A 1021 11.45 -0.07 -29.62
C CYS A 1021 10.70 -0.37 -28.32
N GLN A 1022 11.38 -0.90 -27.29
CA GLN A 1022 10.71 -1.28 -26.04
C GLN A 1022 10.65 -0.10 -25.05
N PRO A 1023 9.47 0.37 -24.61
CA PRO A 1023 9.35 1.44 -23.62
C PRO A 1023 9.98 1.10 -22.26
N PHE A 1024 10.60 2.10 -21.62
CA PHE A 1024 11.26 1.95 -20.32
C PHE A 1024 10.81 2.99 -19.29
N VAL A 1025 10.89 4.29 -19.61
CA VAL A 1025 10.41 5.38 -18.72
C VAL A 1025 10.13 6.66 -19.49
N ALA A 1026 9.17 7.45 -19.02
CA ALA A 1026 8.98 8.85 -19.41
C ALA A 1026 9.49 9.77 -18.29
N VAL A 1027 10.29 10.80 -18.61
CA VAL A 1027 10.77 11.80 -17.63
C VAL A 1027 10.58 13.23 -18.16
N ARG A 1028 10.13 14.14 -17.29
CA ARG A 1028 9.94 15.56 -17.62
C ARG A 1028 11.26 16.32 -17.65
N ILE A 1029 11.57 16.94 -18.80
CA ILE A 1029 12.79 17.74 -19.04
C ILE A 1029 12.51 19.24 -18.92
N SER A 1030 11.36 19.70 -19.42
CA SER A 1030 10.92 21.11 -19.32
C SER A 1030 9.47 21.19 -18.82
N ARG A 1031 8.77 22.32 -19.01
CA ARG A 1031 7.32 22.40 -18.74
C ARG A 1031 6.46 21.77 -19.84
N GLN A 1032 6.98 21.70 -21.07
CA GLN A 1032 6.29 21.26 -22.29
C GLN A 1032 7.14 20.23 -23.06
N GLU A 1033 8.05 19.53 -22.37
CA GLU A 1033 8.94 18.55 -22.99
C GLU A 1033 9.25 17.39 -22.05
N PHE A 1034 9.11 16.19 -22.61
CA PHE A 1034 9.39 14.90 -21.98
C PHE A 1034 10.48 14.17 -22.76
N LEU A 1035 11.26 13.35 -22.07
CA LEU A 1035 12.17 12.37 -22.66
C LEU A 1035 11.57 10.98 -22.46
N LEU A 1036 11.24 10.32 -23.56
CA LEU A 1036 10.81 8.94 -23.61
C LEU A 1036 12.05 8.05 -23.80
N CYS A 1037 12.43 7.35 -22.74
CA CYS A 1037 13.49 6.34 -22.78
C CYS A 1037 12.92 4.99 -23.18
N PHE A 1038 13.39 4.47 -24.32
CA PHE A 1038 13.23 3.09 -24.75
C PHE A 1038 14.49 2.28 -24.41
N ALA A 1039 14.47 0.96 -24.61
CA ALA A 1039 15.64 0.09 -24.44
C ALA A 1039 16.77 0.37 -25.47
N GLU A 1040 16.40 0.90 -26.65
CA GLU A 1040 17.30 1.15 -27.78
C GLU A 1040 17.82 2.59 -27.84
N CYS A 1041 16.98 3.56 -27.50
CA CYS A 1041 17.24 5.00 -27.61
C CYS A 1041 16.41 5.83 -26.62
N GLY A 1042 16.69 7.12 -26.50
CA GLY A 1042 15.85 8.09 -25.79
C GLY A 1042 15.45 9.25 -26.71
N ILE A 1043 14.17 9.60 -26.75
CA ILE A 1043 13.60 10.55 -27.71
C ILE A 1043 12.87 11.67 -26.97
N PHE A 1044 13.12 12.91 -27.37
CA PHE A 1044 12.46 14.08 -26.79
C PHE A 1044 11.16 14.38 -27.55
N VAL A 1045 10.07 14.51 -26.79
CA VAL A 1045 8.72 14.82 -27.29
C VAL A 1045 8.11 15.98 -26.51
N ASP A 1046 7.14 16.65 -27.12
CA ASP A 1046 6.36 17.72 -26.49
C ASP A 1046 5.20 17.18 -25.62
N GLU A 1047 4.30 18.07 -25.20
CA GLU A 1047 3.12 17.73 -24.40
C GLU A 1047 1.97 17.06 -25.20
N PHE A 1048 2.15 16.86 -26.51
CA PHE A 1048 1.24 16.13 -27.40
C PHE A 1048 1.91 14.87 -28.00
N GLY A 1049 3.07 14.47 -27.48
CA GLY A 1049 3.80 13.28 -27.94
C GLY A 1049 4.50 13.42 -29.30
N CYS A 1050 4.52 14.62 -29.88
CA CYS A 1050 5.21 14.93 -31.13
C CYS A 1050 6.70 15.22 -30.87
N ARG A 1051 7.58 14.99 -31.84
CA ARG A 1051 9.04 15.14 -31.65
C ARG A 1051 9.43 16.61 -31.36
N SER A 1052 10.05 16.87 -30.22
CA SER A 1052 10.54 18.21 -29.84
C SER A 1052 12.00 18.49 -30.27
N ARG A 1053 12.85 17.46 -30.42
CA ARG A 1053 14.27 17.61 -30.81
C ARG A 1053 14.64 16.72 -32.01
N PRO A 1054 15.51 17.19 -32.93
CA PRO A 1054 15.84 16.47 -34.15
C PRO A 1054 16.85 15.32 -33.97
N TYR A 1055 17.36 15.10 -32.76
CA TYR A 1055 18.35 14.06 -32.45
C TYR A 1055 17.86 13.10 -31.35
N ASP A 1056 18.33 11.86 -31.40
CA ASP A 1056 18.00 10.81 -30.45
C ASP A 1056 19.19 10.51 -29.52
N LEU A 1057 18.91 10.24 -28.23
CA LEU A 1057 19.90 9.77 -27.28
C LEU A 1057 20.22 8.30 -27.55
N SER A 1058 21.38 8.04 -28.15
CA SER A 1058 21.88 6.68 -28.33
C SER A 1058 22.53 6.14 -27.04
N TRP A 1059 21.98 5.05 -26.52
CA TRP A 1059 22.63 4.28 -25.47
C TRP A 1059 23.82 3.51 -26.06
N VAL A 1060 24.98 3.60 -25.41
CA VAL A 1060 26.17 2.82 -25.83
C VAL A 1060 25.94 1.33 -25.58
N TYR A 1061 25.12 1.02 -24.57
CA TYR A 1061 24.86 -0.31 -24.04
C TYR A 1061 23.39 -0.42 -23.57
N ALA A 1062 22.86 -1.65 -23.47
CA ALA A 1062 21.49 -1.87 -23.00
C ALA A 1062 21.28 -1.29 -21.58
N PRO A 1063 20.25 -0.46 -21.35
CA PRO A 1063 19.92 0.06 -20.03
C PRO A 1063 19.21 -1.00 -19.18
N THR A 1064 19.40 -0.92 -17.86
CA THR A 1064 18.68 -1.74 -16.86
C THR A 1064 17.78 -0.89 -15.95
N GLY A 1065 17.89 0.44 -16.01
CA GLY A 1065 17.06 1.39 -15.27
C GLY A 1065 17.46 2.83 -15.55
N PHE A 1066 16.54 3.76 -15.26
CA PHE A 1066 16.70 5.19 -15.54
C PHE A 1066 16.21 6.02 -14.34
N LEU A 1067 16.89 7.13 -14.04
CA LEU A 1067 16.47 8.09 -13.01
C LEU A 1067 16.92 9.51 -13.41
N TYR A 1068 15.99 10.46 -13.44
CA TYR A 1068 16.28 11.85 -13.79
C TYR A 1068 16.27 12.76 -12.55
N ARG A 1069 17.25 13.67 -12.49
CA ARG A 1069 17.43 14.72 -11.47
C ARG A 1069 18.08 15.92 -12.15
N GLU A 1070 17.30 16.95 -12.47
CA GLU A 1070 17.76 18.06 -13.33
C GLU A 1070 19.13 18.64 -12.88
N PRO A 1071 20.12 18.79 -13.79
CA PRO A 1071 20.11 18.53 -15.23
C PRO A 1071 20.61 17.13 -15.65
N PHE A 1072 20.75 16.18 -14.71
CA PHE A 1072 21.40 14.89 -14.93
C PHE A 1072 20.40 13.73 -15.15
N LEU A 1073 20.65 12.95 -16.21
CA LEU A 1073 20.04 11.65 -16.44
C LEU A 1073 21.01 10.55 -16.01
N TYR A 1074 20.59 9.74 -15.04
CA TYR A 1074 21.30 8.53 -14.64
C TYR A 1074 20.70 7.33 -15.37
N VAL A 1075 21.56 6.52 -16.00
CA VAL A 1075 21.22 5.29 -16.68
C VAL A 1075 22.03 4.15 -16.05
N ALA A 1076 21.34 3.17 -15.46
CA ALA A 1076 21.97 1.96 -14.97
C ALA A 1076 22.22 0.99 -16.14
N HIS A 1077 23.34 0.29 -16.07
CA HIS A 1077 23.68 -0.81 -16.97
C HIS A 1077 24.49 -1.85 -16.19
N TYR A 1078 24.58 -3.08 -16.69
CA TYR A 1078 25.10 -4.24 -15.96
C TYR A 1078 26.49 -4.09 -15.29
N GLN A 1079 27.36 -3.17 -15.73
CA GLN A 1079 28.70 -2.95 -15.15
C GLN A 1079 29.05 -1.47 -14.83
N TYR A 1080 28.11 -0.52 -14.95
CA TYR A 1080 28.33 0.90 -14.63
C TYR A 1080 27.01 1.67 -14.56
N VAL A 1081 27.01 2.78 -13.82
CA VAL A 1081 26.01 3.84 -13.94
C VAL A 1081 26.57 4.91 -14.87
N GLN A 1082 25.90 5.15 -16.00
CA GLN A 1082 26.17 6.27 -16.90
C GLN A 1082 25.41 7.51 -16.40
N ILE A 1083 26.09 8.64 -16.27
CA ILE A 1083 25.51 9.94 -15.92
C ILE A 1083 25.66 10.86 -17.14
N MET A 1084 24.55 11.38 -17.65
CA MET A 1084 24.50 12.29 -18.80
C MET A 1084 24.01 13.67 -18.37
N ARG A 1085 24.63 14.74 -18.87
CA ARG A 1085 24.07 16.09 -18.76
C ARG A 1085 23.03 16.30 -19.86
N ILE A 1086 21.80 16.65 -19.49
CA ILE A 1086 20.71 16.99 -20.42
C ILE A 1086 20.42 18.49 -20.30
N HIS A 1087 20.36 19.20 -21.43
CA HIS A 1087 20.01 20.62 -21.46
C HIS A 1087 18.49 20.81 -21.35
N ARG A 1088 18.06 21.74 -20.48
CA ARG A 1088 16.65 22.04 -20.15
C ARG A 1088 15.82 22.53 -21.35
N SER A 1089 16.48 23.10 -22.35
CA SER A 1089 15.90 23.59 -23.60
C SER A 1089 16.84 23.29 -24.77
N TYR A 1090 16.29 23.35 -25.98
CA TYR A 1090 17.03 23.25 -27.24
C TYR A 1090 16.80 24.53 -28.06
N SER A 1091 17.85 25.11 -28.63
CA SER A 1091 17.77 26.24 -29.56
C SER A 1091 18.51 25.93 -30.85
N LYS A 1092 18.06 26.50 -31.98
CA LYS A 1092 18.71 26.31 -33.29
C LYS A 1092 20.16 26.84 -33.32
N GLU A 1093 20.48 27.79 -32.45
CA GLU A 1093 21.84 28.33 -32.28
C GLU A 1093 22.81 27.28 -31.72
N MET A 1094 22.35 26.40 -30.82
CA MET A 1094 23.15 25.27 -30.33
C MET A 1094 23.48 24.29 -31.47
N ALA A 1095 22.57 24.09 -32.43
CA ALA A 1095 22.80 23.23 -33.59
C ALA A 1095 23.77 23.86 -34.61
N ASN A 1096 23.74 25.19 -34.79
CA ASN A 1096 24.70 25.87 -35.67
C ASN A 1096 26.15 25.82 -35.13
N ALA A 1097 26.35 25.55 -33.84
CA ALA A 1097 27.66 25.28 -33.26
C ALA A 1097 28.21 23.86 -33.59
N GLU A 1098 27.36 22.94 -34.07
CA GLU A 1098 27.73 21.54 -34.38
C GLU A 1098 28.44 21.40 -35.75
N GLY A 1099 28.71 22.51 -36.44
CA GLY A 1099 29.34 22.54 -37.77
C GLY A 1099 30.84 22.22 -37.82
N GLY A 1100 31.50 21.90 -36.70
CA GLY A 1100 32.92 21.56 -36.64
C GLY A 1100 33.27 20.78 -35.37
N ASP A 1101 33.54 19.49 -35.53
CA ASP A 1101 33.68 18.45 -34.50
C ASP A 1101 32.49 18.29 -33.54
N SER A 1102 32.05 17.05 -33.35
CA SER A 1102 30.91 16.73 -32.51
C SER A 1102 31.24 16.99 -31.04
N SER A 1103 30.71 18.09 -30.49
CA SER A 1103 30.74 18.38 -29.05
C SER A 1103 29.89 17.35 -28.30
N GLU A 1104 30.50 16.22 -27.93
CA GLU A 1104 29.81 15.08 -27.34
C GLU A 1104 28.97 15.49 -26.12
N ILE A 1105 27.72 15.02 -26.08
CA ILE A 1105 26.87 15.07 -24.88
C ILE A 1105 27.68 14.45 -23.73
N GLN A 1106 28.07 15.29 -22.76
CA GLN A 1106 29.01 14.90 -21.71
C GLN A 1106 28.47 13.72 -20.88
N ARG A 1107 29.22 12.62 -20.89
CA ARG A 1107 28.90 11.33 -20.24
C ARG A 1107 29.99 10.98 -19.23
N ALA A 1108 29.59 10.65 -18.00
CA ALA A 1108 30.48 10.07 -16.99
C ALA A 1108 30.00 8.64 -16.65
N TYR A 1109 30.88 7.64 -16.80
CA TYR A 1109 30.57 6.24 -16.48
C TYR A 1109 31.22 5.84 -15.16
N LEU A 1110 30.43 5.46 -14.16
CA LEU A 1110 30.91 5.07 -12.84
C LEU A 1110 30.81 3.54 -12.67
N PRO A 1111 31.92 2.79 -12.51
CA PRO A 1111 31.90 1.32 -12.51
C PRO A 1111 31.22 0.75 -11.26
N HIS A 1112 30.07 0.12 -11.46
CA HIS A 1112 29.22 -0.52 -10.45
C HIS A 1112 28.69 -1.84 -11.03
N TYR A 1113 28.65 -2.93 -10.26
CA TYR A 1113 28.24 -4.22 -10.80
C TYR A 1113 26.79 -4.53 -10.49
N MET A 1114 26.01 -4.86 -11.53
CA MET A 1114 24.56 -5.04 -11.45
C MET A 1114 23.86 -3.90 -10.66
N PRO A 1115 24.03 -2.62 -11.05
CA PRO A 1115 23.49 -1.50 -10.31
C PRO A 1115 21.97 -1.37 -10.48
N THR A 1116 21.30 -1.05 -9.39
CA THR A 1116 19.87 -0.70 -9.34
C THR A 1116 19.73 0.71 -8.82
N LEU A 1117 19.13 1.62 -9.59
CA LEU A 1117 18.88 2.99 -9.14
C LEU A 1117 17.74 2.94 -8.11
N LEU A 1118 17.98 3.36 -6.87
CA LEU A 1118 17.03 3.14 -5.77
C LEU A 1118 16.12 4.35 -5.52
N THR A 1119 16.71 5.52 -5.33
CA THR A 1119 16.00 6.77 -5.02
C THR A 1119 16.88 7.98 -5.29
N SER A 1120 16.27 9.16 -5.41
CA SER A 1120 16.99 10.44 -5.45
C SER A 1120 17.56 10.82 -4.10
N SER A 1121 18.60 11.66 -4.09
CA SER A 1121 19.11 12.34 -2.91
C SER A 1121 19.23 13.84 -3.18
N GLY A 1122 18.42 14.64 -2.49
CA GLY A 1122 18.29 16.08 -2.74
C GLY A 1122 17.89 16.43 -4.19
N GLU A 1123 18.41 17.57 -4.68
CA GLU A 1123 18.08 18.10 -6.03
C GLU A 1123 18.64 17.24 -7.17
N ARG A 1124 19.94 16.88 -7.10
CA ARG A 1124 20.75 16.46 -8.26
C ARG A 1124 21.29 15.05 -8.17
N ASN A 1125 21.38 14.49 -6.96
CA ASN A 1125 22.11 13.25 -6.68
C ASN A 1125 21.15 12.07 -6.54
N ILE A 1126 21.68 10.85 -6.49
CA ILE A 1126 20.90 9.62 -6.30
C ILE A 1126 21.62 8.62 -5.38
N TYR A 1127 20.87 7.65 -4.87
CA TYR A 1127 21.41 6.41 -4.32
C TYR A 1127 21.27 5.27 -5.35
N THR A 1128 22.35 4.53 -5.57
CA THR A 1128 22.35 3.27 -6.33
C THR A 1128 22.70 2.10 -5.43
N LEU A 1129 22.06 0.96 -5.65
CA LEU A 1129 22.57 -0.34 -5.25
C LEU A 1129 23.74 -0.72 -6.19
N SER A 1130 24.64 -1.56 -5.71
CA SER A 1130 25.61 -2.34 -6.49
C SER A 1130 25.89 -3.64 -5.74
N ILE A 1131 26.27 -4.70 -6.46
CA ILE A 1131 26.65 -5.99 -5.88
C ILE A 1131 28.19 -6.09 -5.85
N ASP A 1132 28.77 -6.50 -4.73
CA ASP A 1132 30.20 -6.79 -4.63
C ASP A 1132 30.56 -8.01 -5.49
N LYS A 1133 31.45 -7.84 -6.48
CA LYS A 1133 31.89 -8.92 -7.40
C LYS A 1133 32.62 -10.08 -6.70
N GLN A 1134 33.23 -9.84 -5.53
CA GLN A 1134 33.99 -10.86 -4.79
C GLN A 1134 33.17 -11.51 -3.69
N ALA A 1135 32.39 -10.69 -2.95
CA ALA A 1135 31.69 -11.14 -1.75
C ALA A 1135 30.18 -11.40 -1.95
N GLY A 1136 29.59 -10.94 -3.06
CA GLY A 1136 28.16 -11.09 -3.36
C GLY A 1136 27.22 -10.20 -2.54
N TYR A 1137 27.72 -9.47 -1.54
CA TYR A 1137 26.92 -8.56 -0.72
C TYR A 1137 26.42 -7.35 -1.51
N GLN A 1138 25.24 -6.86 -1.16
CA GLN A 1138 24.73 -5.59 -1.64
C GLN A 1138 25.39 -4.41 -0.91
N GLN A 1139 25.68 -3.36 -1.67
CA GLN A 1139 26.26 -2.10 -1.22
C GLN A 1139 25.44 -0.95 -1.81
N VAL A 1140 25.15 0.08 -1.01
CA VAL A 1140 24.46 1.29 -1.48
C VAL A 1140 25.47 2.43 -1.57
N TYR A 1141 25.54 3.08 -2.72
CA TYR A 1141 26.41 4.22 -3.00
C TYR A 1141 25.59 5.48 -3.27
N HIS A 1142 26.00 6.59 -2.66
CA HIS A 1142 25.53 7.94 -3.01
C HIS A 1142 26.35 8.47 -4.19
N LEU A 1143 25.66 8.87 -5.27
CA LEU A 1143 26.28 9.32 -6.51
C LEU A 1143 26.13 10.82 -6.71
N ASP A 1144 27.16 11.57 -6.35
CA ASP A 1144 27.29 13.01 -6.64
C ASP A 1144 27.66 13.23 -8.11
N ALA A 1145 26.73 13.78 -8.90
CA ALA A 1145 26.96 14.07 -10.31
C ALA A 1145 28.00 15.17 -10.55
N LEU A 1146 28.05 16.19 -9.68
CA LEU A 1146 29.01 17.29 -9.81
C LEU A 1146 30.43 16.79 -9.50
N ARG A 1147 30.59 15.96 -8.46
CA ARG A 1147 31.86 15.31 -8.12
C ARG A 1147 32.32 14.32 -9.20
N ALA A 1148 31.39 13.58 -9.79
CA ALA A 1148 31.67 12.70 -10.93
C ALA A 1148 32.19 13.47 -12.15
N PHE A 1149 31.50 14.54 -12.57
CA PHE A 1149 31.92 15.36 -13.72
C PHE A 1149 33.22 16.11 -13.43
N LYS A 1150 33.41 16.68 -12.23
CA LYS A 1150 34.66 17.33 -11.81
C LYS A 1150 35.85 16.37 -11.88
N LYS A 1151 35.71 15.15 -11.34
CA LYS A 1151 36.77 14.12 -11.34
C LYS A 1151 37.06 13.52 -12.72
N LYS A 1152 36.06 13.35 -13.59
CA LYS A 1152 36.25 12.65 -14.89
C LYS A 1152 36.55 13.54 -16.08
N LEU A 1153 36.12 14.80 -16.07
CA LEU A 1153 36.22 15.69 -17.24
C LEU A 1153 37.08 16.94 -17.00
N ASN A 1154 37.64 17.12 -15.79
CA ASN A 1154 38.43 18.30 -15.38
C ASN A 1154 37.76 19.67 -15.63
N VAL A 1155 36.44 19.70 -15.80
CA VAL A 1155 35.67 20.93 -16.05
C VAL A 1155 35.56 21.76 -14.76
N SER A 1156 35.81 23.06 -14.86
CA SER A 1156 35.64 23.98 -13.72
C SER A 1156 34.21 23.95 -13.18
N MET A 1157 34.08 23.95 -11.86
CA MET A 1157 32.78 24.04 -11.17
C MET A 1157 31.99 25.28 -11.59
N GLU A 1158 32.68 26.36 -11.92
CA GLU A 1158 32.07 27.59 -12.44
C GLU A 1158 31.39 27.35 -13.79
N THR A 1159 32.00 26.60 -14.71
CA THR A 1159 31.41 26.27 -16.03
C THR A 1159 30.21 25.32 -15.93
N ILE A 1160 30.22 24.42 -14.94
CA ILE A 1160 29.09 23.52 -14.69
C ILE A 1160 27.91 24.29 -14.08
N SER A 1161 28.20 25.16 -13.10
CA SER A 1161 27.20 25.93 -12.35
C SER A 1161 26.66 27.15 -13.10
N SER A 1162 27.50 27.88 -13.84
CA SER A 1162 27.08 29.03 -14.64
C SER A 1162 26.11 28.61 -15.74
N VAL A 1163 26.45 27.61 -16.55
CA VAL A 1163 25.54 27.11 -17.60
C VAL A 1163 24.25 26.48 -17.02
N ALA A 1164 24.24 26.10 -15.73
CA ALA A 1164 23.01 25.68 -15.03
C ALA A 1164 22.17 26.86 -14.48
N THR A 1165 22.69 28.09 -14.48
CA THR A 1165 22.01 29.33 -14.04
C THR A 1165 21.84 30.38 -15.14
N SER A 1166 22.59 30.29 -16.24
CA SER A 1166 22.52 31.20 -17.40
C SER A 1166 21.34 30.95 -18.35
N ILE A 1167 20.49 29.94 -18.09
CA ILE A 1167 19.28 29.63 -18.88
C ILE A 1167 17.99 29.78 -18.04
N THR A 1168 17.98 30.76 -17.14
CA THR A 1168 16.75 31.27 -16.48
C THR A 1168 16.42 32.72 -16.85
N LEU A 1169 17.24 33.35 -17.70
CA LEU A 1169 17.01 34.67 -18.30
C LEU A 1169 17.11 34.58 -19.84
N GLY A 1170 16.16 33.88 -20.46
CA GLY A 1170 16.06 33.82 -21.92
C GLY A 1170 15.39 32.56 -22.46
N SER A 1171 14.07 32.57 -22.58
CA SER A 1171 13.37 31.92 -23.69
C SER A 1171 11.94 32.44 -23.81
N ALA A 1172 11.74 33.39 -24.72
CA ALA A 1172 10.46 33.75 -25.30
C ALA A 1172 10.69 33.99 -26.79
N MET A 1173 10.66 32.87 -27.52
CA MET A 1173 10.30 32.69 -28.94
C MET A 1173 10.62 33.82 -29.93
N THR A 1174 11.66 33.61 -30.74
CA THR A 1174 11.78 34.24 -32.06
C THR A 1174 10.94 33.52 -33.10
N THR A 1175 9.76 34.07 -33.40
CA THR A 1175 9.22 34.12 -34.77
C THR A 1175 9.84 35.33 -35.48
N ASP A 1176 10.04 35.38 -36.79
CA ASP A 1176 10.06 34.35 -37.84
C ASP A 1176 11.03 34.79 -38.95
N SER A 1177 11.42 33.87 -39.83
CA SER A 1177 12.11 34.15 -41.11
C SER A 1177 11.93 32.96 -42.07
N LEU A 1178 11.78 33.11 -43.41
CA LEU A 1178 11.84 34.30 -44.28
C LEU A 1178 13.05 35.23 -44.07
#